data_AF-A0A6N8VUL6-F1
#
_entry.id   AF-A0A6N8VUL6-F1
#
_cell.length_a   1.000
_cell.length_b   1.000
_cell.length_c   1.000
_cell.angle_alpha   90.00
_cell.angle_beta   90.00
_cell.angle_gamma   90.00
#
_symmetry.space_group_name_H-M   'P 1'
#
loop_
_entity.id
_entity.type
_entity.pdbx_description
1 polymer ?
#
loop_
_entity_poly.entity_id
_entity_poly.type
_entity_poly.pdbx_seq_one_letter_code
_entity_poly.pdbx_strand_id
1 'polypeptide(L)'
;MQWMDISGADTNIYEVLPTTTSISYRVVAEYTDGQGYETELEIGEFLYKAFCDYATDIDQDDDGLIEICDSDGLDAIRYQLDGSGYKASAAADIITTGCPDGGCKGYELTGDLDLAKVDNWLPINAFAGIFEGNGFTISNLKINRPDTFEVGLFGTTINNAEINNVGLLNVDIKGSTNVGGLVGESRSSIAGSYVSGHVNGDINVGGLVGESRSSITDSYAIGSVDGSSGVGGLVGHNDNNILRSYAGGRVNGYIDVGGLVGNNGANIANSYANGSVDGERRVGGLIGAISTGITKNNYAIGSVVGETNVGGLVGNNFGDVANSYWDTETSGLLTSAGGISKTTVELQTPTSPTGIYSMWSTDDWDFGSASQYPVLKDANGNLLLPALRYGLSRLRLTEGHLSPDFVAVLPSYAGTVVNDTNTIELIPTAVNPAARIRIKSGEIDEQIASGGTSSEITLNTEDTTTITIVVINSVATIEYDLSINYYSFSGDIDRDDDGLIEIDDVAGLNAIRYQADGTGYRRTSTDPKVTTGCPDNLCIGYELTGDLDLAKVDNWLPINAFEGVFEGNGYTISNLKIDRPDAGEVGLFGYIRVGSEINNVGLLNANVRGGNNVGSLVGENNYGTITDSYATGFVNGGTSAGGLVGSNLGDIANSYAAVSVARGLFIGGLVGDNSGDIANSYAIGTVAGDSDIGGLVGRNNDVGSIANSYANGTVLGETTVGVLDGNNSGNIANSYAIGFVDGGTNAGGLVGSNSGDIANSYWDKEASERATSDGGIGETTVNLQTPTTATGIYSEWSDDNWDFGSASQYPILKDENGNLLSPALRYGLNRLRLTEGDLSPDFAGPVLNYVGTVVGIRNMTQLIPTAVNPAARIRIKSGEIDDEIASGAVSSEITLNTENITTITIVVTDSGVTTEYNLYISYFRPAIEDIDEDDDGLIEIDDAAGLDAIRHQPDGTGYRRTSTEPKVATGCPDDGCKGYELTGNLDLAKEDNWLPIKDFA
;
A
#
# COMPACT_ATOMS: atom_id res chain seq x y z
N MET A 1 43.35 -24.76 6.98
CA MET A 1 44.44 -25.76 7.10
C MET A 1 44.49 -26.32 8.52
N GLN A 2 44.16 -27.60 8.66
CA GLN A 2 44.76 -28.51 9.65
C GLN A 2 44.91 -29.84 8.90
N TRP A 3 46.14 -30.23 8.56
CA TRP A 3 46.40 -31.47 7.83
C TRP A 3 46.41 -32.63 8.82
N MET A 4 45.50 -33.60 8.66
CA MET A 4 45.55 -34.87 9.36
C MET A 4 46.26 -35.88 8.44
N ASP A 5 47.42 -36.36 8.88
CA ASP A 5 48.22 -37.36 8.17
C ASP A 5 47.65 -38.76 8.45
N ILE A 6 47.19 -39.44 7.40
CA ILE A 6 46.66 -40.81 7.48
C ILE A 6 47.57 -41.75 6.68
N SER A 7 48.83 -41.86 7.07
CA SER A 7 49.71 -42.92 6.57
C SER A 7 49.48 -44.22 7.36
N GLY A 8 48.59 -45.09 6.88
CA GLY A 8 48.55 -46.49 7.35
C GLY A 8 47.21 -47.20 7.34
N ALA A 9 46.58 -47.40 6.19
CA ALA A 9 45.62 -48.50 5.94
C ALA A 9 45.39 -48.67 4.43
N ASP A 10 45.27 -49.92 3.97
CA ASP A 10 45.04 -50.28 2.57
C ASP A 10 43.76 -49.66 2.01
N THR A 11 43.88 -48.66 1.13
CA THR A 11 42.74 -48.09 0.38
C THR A 11 42.87 -48.38 -1.11
N ASN A 12 41.94 -49.16 -1.66
CA ASN A 12 41.79 -49.37 -3.10
C ASN A 12 41.09 -48.14 -3.72
N ILE A 13 41.78 -47.44 -4.62
CA ILE A 13 41.21 -46.36 -5.43
C ILE A 13 40.72 -46.97 -6.75
N TYR A 14 39.43 -46.83 -7.07
CA TYR A 14 38.88 -47.19 -8.39
C TYR A 14 38.69 -45.94 -9.27
N GLU A 15 38.89 -46.18 -10.56
CA GLU A 15 39.07 -45.27 -11.71
C GLU A 15 37.98 -44.20 -11.92
N VAL A 16 38.40 -43.01 -12.40
CA VAL A 16 37.54 -41.86 -12.77
C VAL A 16 37.60 -41.64 -14.28
N LEU A 17 36.44 -41.55 -14.94
CA LEU A 17 36.30 -41.03 -16.30
C LEU A 17 35.69 -39.62 -16.24
N PRO A 18 36.26 -38.61 -16.93
CA PRO A 18 35.82 -37.23 -16.79
C PRO A 18 34.65 -36.88 -17.74
N THR A 19 33.67 -36.12 -17.24
CA THR A 19 32.83 -35.21 -18.03
C THR A 19 32.66 -33.87 -17.28
N THR A 20 32.32 -32.82 -18.02
CA THR A 20 32.78 -31.43 -17.83
C THR A 20 32.08 -30.57 -16.77
N THR A 21 31.26 -31.09 -15.85
CA THR A 21 30.56 -30.20 -14.89
C THR A 21 30.30 -30.73 -13.47
N SER A 22 30.80 -31.91 -13.06
CA SER A 22 30.85 -32.26 -11.63
C SER A 22 31.76 -33.47 -11.36
N ILE A 23 32.49 -33.43 -10.25
CA ILE A 23 33.15 -34.61 -9.68
C ILE A 23 32.46 -34.91 -8.35
N SER A 24 31.70 -36.00 -8.29
CA SER A 24 31.22 -36.55 -7.02
C SER A 24 32.27 -37.51 -6.47
N TYR A 25 32.89 -37.17 -5.34
CA TYR A 25 33.74 -38.11 -4.61
C TYR A 25 32.91 -38.83 -3.56
N ARG A 26 32.98 -40.17 -3.53
CA ARG A 26 32.54 -40.97 -2.40
C ARG A 26 33.79 -41.56 -1.74
N VAL A 27 34.20 -41.01 -0.61
CA VAL A 27 35.28 -41.59 0.21
C VAL A 27 34.63 -42.45 1.28
N VAL A 28 34.71 -43.77 1.11
CA VAL A 28 34.36 -44.73 2.18
C VAL A 28 35.65 -45.09 2.90
N ALA A 29 35.79 -44.66 4.15
CA ALA A 29 36.85 -45.14 5.03
C ALA A 29 36.25 -46.22 5.95
N GLU A 30 36.55 -47.48 5.68
CA GLU A 30 36.26 -48.56 6.62
C GLU A 30 37.30 -48.54 7.74
N TYR A 31 36.87 -48.31 8.97
CA TYR A 31 37.69 -48.53 10.15
C TYR A 31 37.10 -49.68 10.98
N THR A 32 37.85 -50.76 11.14
CA THR A 32 37.50 -51.80 12.11
C THR A 32 38.13 -51.42 13.44
N ASP A 33 37.32 -50.90 14.37
CA ASP A 33 37.68 -51.08 15.77
C ASP A 33 37.52 -52.56 16.13
N GLY A 34 38.34 -53.08 17.04
CA GLY A 34 38.35 -54.50 17.41
C GLY A 34 37.09 -54.98 18.16
N GLN A 35 35.92 -54.34 17.97
CA GLN A 35 34.63 -54.72 18.54
C GLN A 35 33.49 -54.81 17.49
N GLY A 36 33.73 -54.47 16.22
CA GLY A 36 32.83 -54.83 15.11
C GLY A 36 31.60 -53.92 14.93
N TYR A 37 31.72 -52.62 15.18
CA TYR A 37 30.69 -51.63 14.84
C TYR A 37 31.08 -50.85 13.59
N GLU A 38 30.22 -50.84 12.58
CA GLU A 38 30.30 -49.93 11.42
C GLU A 38 29.74 -48.57 11.83
N THR A 39 30.47 -47.48 11.58
CA THR A 39 29.96 -46.11 11.74
C THR A 39 30.19 -45.36 10.44
N GLU A 40 29.10 -44.89 9.83
CA GLU A 40 29.10 -44.02 8.67
C GLU A 40 29.29 -42.57 9.15
N LEU A 41 30.34 -41.90 8.68
CA LEU A 41 30.54 -40.46 8.95
C LEU A 41 30.16 -39.70 7.68
N GLU A 42 28.98 -39.08 7.69
CA GLU A 42 28.52 -38.20 6.64
C GLU A 42 29.24 -36.83 6.78
N ILE A 43 30.08 -36.48 5.81
CA ILE A 43 30.67 -35.14 5.70
C ILE A 43 29.96 -34.47 4.53
N GLY A 44 29.25 -33.38 4.81
CA GLY A 44 28.35 -32.70 3.87
C GLY A 44 28.99 -32.22 2.57
N GLU A 45 28.12 -31.93 1.60
CA GLU A 45 28.45 -31.44 0.25
C GLU A 45 29.34 -30.18 0.29
N PHE A 46 30.51 -30.25 -0.35
CA PHE A 46 31.30 -29.07 -0.68
C PHE A 46 31.05 -28.69 -2.14
N LEU A 47 30.28 -27.61 -2.36
CA LEU A 47 30.19 -26.94 -3.65
C LEU A 47 31.53 -26.23 -3.94
N TYR A 48 32.14 -26.55 -5.08
CA TYR A 48 33.38 -25.90 -5.53
C TYR A 48 33.04 -24.49 -6.02
N LYS A 49 33.41 -23.44 -5.27
CA LYS A 49 33.35 -22.05 -5.72
C LYS A 49 34.41 -21.87 -6.82
N ALA A 50 34.04 -21.32 -7.98
CA ALA A 50 35.01 -20.98 -9.02
C ALA A 50 36.08 -20.07 -8.41
N PHE A 51 37.35 -20.47 -8.54
CA PHE A 51 38.48 -19.71 -8.01
C PHE A 51 39.05 -18.87 -9.15
N CYS A 52 39.00 -17.54 -9.03
CA CYS A 52 39.81 -16.66 -9.86
C CYS A 52 41.26 -16.72 -9.37
N ASP A 53 42.21 -17.09 -10.22
CA ASP A 53 43.64 -17.03 -9.89
C ASP A 53 44.25 -15.70 -10.35
N TYR A 54 43.89 -14.62 -9.66
CA TYR A 54 44.45 -13.30 -9.92
C TYR A 54 45.98 -13.21 -9.78
N ALA A 55 46.65 -14.23 -9.23
CA ALA A 55 48.09 -14.25 -9.01
C ALA A 55 48.88 -14.89 -10.15
N THR A 56 48.28 -15.81 -10.93
CA THR A 56 48.99 -16.50 -12.01
C THR A 56 48.35 -16.31 -13.38
N ASP A 57 47.03 -16.21 -13.46
CA ASP A 57 46.30 -16.15 -14.71
C ASP A 57 44.94 -15.45 -14.51
N ILE A 58 44.84 -14.22 -15.00
CA ILE A 58 43.64 -13.38 -14.85
C ILE A 58 42.61 -13.55 -15.97
N ASP A 59 42.94 -14.35 -16.99
CA ASP A 59 42.18 -14.61 -18.22
C ASP A 59 42.37 -16.10 -18.55
N GLN A 60 41.85 -16.95 -17.67
CA GLN A 60 41.97 -18.41 -17.65
C GLN A 60 41.43 -19.10 -18.90
N ASP A 61 40.53 -18.47 -19.65
CA ASP A 61 40.00 -19.03 -20.90
C ASP A 61 40.63 -18.43 -22.18
N ASP A 62 41.59 -17.51 -22.02
CA ASP A 62 42.40 -16.85 -23.05
C ASP A 62 41.55 -16.06 -24.09
N ASP A 63 40.37 -15.57 -23.74
CA ASP A 63 39.46 -14.86 -24.65
C ASP A 63 39.71 -13.33 -24.74
N GLY A 64 40.52 -12.82 -23.81
CA GLY A 64 40.88 -11.42 -23.68
C GLY A 64 40.08 -10.64 -22.63
N LEU A 65 39.19 -11.28 -21.89
CA LEU A 65 38.39 -10.68 -20.81
C LEU A 65 38.82 -11.23 -19.45
N ILE A 66 38.96 -10.34 -18.48
CA ILE A 66 39.45 -10.70 -17.15
C ILE A 66 38.31 -11.29 -16.31
N GLU A 67 38.53 -12.46 -15.69
CA GLU A 67 37.49 -13.11 -14.89
C GLU A 67 37.14 -12.36 -13.60
N ILE A 68 35.84 -12.24 -13.34
CA ILE A 68 35.27 -11.72 -12.10
C ILE A 68 34.48 -12.83 -11.40
N CYS A 69 35.03 -13.33 -10.29
CA CYS A 69 34.45 -14.46 -9.53
C CYS A 69 33.71 -14.04 -8.25
N ASP A 70 33.90 -12.80 -7.79
CA ASP A 70 33.29 -12.29 -6.56
C ASP A 70 33.11 -10.77 -6.58
N SER A 71 32.47 -10.25 -5.53
CA SER A 71 32.20 -8.83 -5.34
C SER A 71 33.47 -7.97 -5.25
N ASP A 72 34.58 -8.53 -4.76
CA ASP A 72 35.84 -7.78 -4.62
C ASP A 72 36.51 -7.61 -5.98
N GLY A 73 36.46 -8.65 -6.83
CA GLY A 73 36.85 -8.58 -8.24
C GLY A 73 36.02 -7.53 -8.98
N LEU A 74 34.69 -7.54 -8.80
CA LEU A 74 33.80 -6.55 -9.41
C LEU A 74 34.12 -5.13 -8.95
N ASP A 75 34.37 -4.93 -7.65
CA ASP A 75 34.76 -3.63 -7.09
C ASP A 75 36.11 -3.15 -7.66
N ALA A 76 37.06 -4.05 -7.88
CA ALA A 76 38.40 -3.74 -8.35
C ALA A 76 38.45 -3.13 -9.77
N ILE A 77 37.42 -3.31 -10.59
CA ILE A 77 37.31 -2.72 -11.94
C ILE A 77 37.54 -1.20 -11.91
N ARG A 78 37.14 -0.53 -10.82
CA ARG A 78 37.31 0.93 -10.66
C ARG A 78 38.77 1.39 -10.68
N TYR A 79 39.73 0.49 -10.53
CA TYR A 79 41.16 0.80 -10.55
C TYR A 79 41.82 0.60 -11.91
N GLN A 80 41.17 -0.09 -12.86
CA GLN A 80 41.65 -0.30 -14.22
C GLN A 80 40.48 -0.34 -15.23
N LEU A 81 39.88 0.81 -15.46
CA LEU A 81 38.60 0.95 -16.17
C LEU A 81 38.58 0.50 -17.64
N ASP A 82 39.74 0.36 -18.28
CA ASP A 82 39.87 -0.09 -19.68
C ASP A 82 40.01 -1.61 -19.83
N GLY A 83 40.14 -2.34 -18.72
CA GLY A 83 40.30 -3.80 -18.73
C GLY A 83 41.60 -4.29 -19.36
N SER A 84 42.63 -3.44 -19.48
CA SER A 84 43.95 -3.85 -20.02
C SER A 84 44.77 -4.72 -19.07
N GLY A 85 44.29 -4.91 -17.84
CA GLY A 85 44.86 -5.76 -16.80
C GLY A 85 44.06 -5.64 -15.49
N TYR A 86 44.32 -6.53 -14.55
CA TYR A 86 43.65 -6.54 -13.24
C TYR A 86 44.44 -5.70 -12.22
N LYS A 87 43.74 -4.90 -11.41
CA LYS A 87 44.36 -4.07 -10.38
C LYS A 87 43.53 -4.09 -9.09
N ALA A 88 43.99 -4.86 -8.10
CA ALA A 88 43.25 -5.11 -6.86
C ALA A 88 42.97 -3.85 -6.00
N SER A 89 43.77 -2.79 -6.14
CA SER A 89 43.56 -1.52 -5.42
C SER A 89 44.28 -0.37 -6.11
N ALA A 90 43.99 0.88 -5.70
CA ALA A 90 44.66 2.06 -6.26
C ALA A 90 46.21 2.00 -6.18
N ALA A 91 46.75 1.36 -5.15
CA ALA A 91 48.18 1.24 -4.89
C ALA A 91 48.83 -0.06 -5.43
N ALA A 92 48.04 -1.02 -5.90
CA ALA A 92 48.55 -2.27 -6.45
C ALA A 92 49.19 -2.05 -7.84
N ASP A 93 50.12 -2.91 -8.25
CA ASP A 93 50.60 -2.96 -9.63
C ASP A 93 49.53 -3.59 -10.54
N ILE A 94 49.57 -3.24 -11.83
CA ILE A 94 48.70 -3.86 -12.83
C ILE A 94 49.21 -5.26 -13.12
N ILE A 95 48.32 -6.24 -13.03
CA ILE A 95 48.57 -7.64 -13.38
C ILE A 95 48.06 -7.85 -14.80
N THR A 96 48.92 -8.37 -15.68
CA THR A 96 48.58 -8.73 -17.07
C THR A 96 49.01 -10.16 -17.39
N THR A 97 49.35 -10.95 -16.36
CA THR A 97 49.75 -12.35 -16.56
C THR A 97 48.48 -13.15 -16.79
N GLY A 98 48.41 -13.91 -17.88
CA GLY A 98 47.20 -14.57 -18.34
C GLY A 98 46.65 -14.01 -19.66
N CYS A 99 46.76 -12.70 -19.86
CA CYS A 99 46.20 -12.07 -21.08
C CYS A 99 46.79 -12.64 -22.39
N PRO A 100 45.96 -12.84 -23.44
CA PRO A 100 46.38 -13.39 -24.72
C PRO A 100 47.24 -12.41 -25.55
N ASP A 101 47.76 -12.91 -26.68
CA ASP A 101 48.52 -12.12 -27.66
C ASP A 101 47.64 -10.98 -28.24
N GLY A 102 47.80 -9.78 -27.68
CA GLY A 102 46.93 -8.62 -27.95
C GLY A 102 46.55 -7.84 -26.69
N GLY A 103 46.73 -8.46 -25.52
CA GLY A 103 46.37 -7.92 -24.21
C GLY A 103 44.90 -8.13 -23.87
N CYS A 104 44.58 -8.03 -22.57
CA CYS A 104 43.20 -7.99 -22.11
C CYS A 104 42.53 -6.67 -22.56
N LYS A 105 41.21 -6.68 -22.69
CA LYS A 105 40.40 -5.55 -23.21
C LYS A 105 39.14 -5.28 -22.39
N GLY A 106 38.94 -6.00 -21.29
CA GLY A 106 37.68 -6.00 -20.56
C GLY A 106 37.64 -7.00 -19.42
N TYR A 107 36.42 -7.25 -18.96
CA TYR A 107 36.09 -8.10 -17.82
C TYR A 107 34.90 -8.97 -18.16
N GLU A 108 34.83 -10.15 -17.54
CA GLU A 108 33.70 -11.05 -17.68
C GLU A 108 33.30 -11.72 -16.36
N LEU A 109 32.02 -12.04 -16.21
CA LEU A 109 31.54 -12.83 -15.09
C LEU A 109 31.76 -14.33 -15.35
N THR A 110 32.23 -15.05 -14.32
CA THR A 110 32.36 -16.52 -14.34
C THR A 110 31.29 -17.24 -13.52
N GLY A 111 30.41 -16.49 -12.87
CA GLY A 111 29.40 -16.99 -11.96
C GLY A 111 28.47 -15.88 -11.46
N ASP A 112 27.33 -16.28 -10.89
CA ASP A 112 26.42 -15.34 -10.26
C ASP A 112 27.07 -14.66 -9.04
N LEU A 113 26.83 -13.35 -8.89
CA LEU A 113 27.32 -12.53 -7.80
C LEU A 113 26.15 -12.05 -6.94
N ASP A 114 26.34 -12.07 -5.62
CA ASP A 114 25.38 -11.50 -4.66
C ASP A 114 26.04 -10.36 -3.87
N LEU A 115 25.47 -9.16 -4.01
CA LEU A 115 25.96 -7.94 -3.37
C LEU A 115 25.21 -7.60 -2.08
N ALA A 116 24.40 -8.50 -1.52
CA ALA A 116 23.62 -8.25 -0.31
C ALA A 116 24.47 -7.81 0.91
N LYS A 117 25.76 -8.15 0.93
CA LYS A 117 26.72 -7.78 1.99
C LYS A 117 27.55 -6.54 1.67
N VAL A 118 27.38 -5.96 0.48
CA VAL A 118 28.11 -4.75 0.08
C VAL A 118 27.24 -3.54 0.39
N ASP A 119 27.60 -2.84 1.46
CA ASP A 119 26.85 -1.66 1.90
C ASP A 119 27.14 -0.45 1.00
N ASN A 120 26.06 0.11 0.42
CA ASN A 120 26.04 1.35 -0.35
C ASN A 120 27.12 1.46 -1.43
N TRP A 121 26.96 0.63 -2.46
CA TRP A 121 27.88 0.53 -3.61
C TRP A 121 28.29 1.89 -4.16
N LEU A 122 29.57 2.01 -4.51
CA LEU A 122 30.11 3.19 -5.17
C LEU A 122 30.10 2.97 -6.69
N PRO A 123 29.34 3.75 -7.48
CA PRO A 123 29.28 3.58 -8.93
C PRO A 123 30.66 3.55 -9.58
N ILE A 124 30.85 2.65 -10.56
CA ILE A 124 32.08 2.59 -11.36
C ILE A 124 31.98 3.68 -12.44
N ASN A 125 32.87 4.68 -12.38
CA ASN A 125 32.83 5.84 -13.26
C ASN A 125 33.90 5.78 -14.34
N ALA A 126 33.57 6.33 -15.52
CA ALA A 126 34.40 6.38 -16.71
C ALA A 126 34.87 5.00 -17.22
N PHE A 127 34.01 3.98 -17.12
CA PHE A 127 34.31 2.65 -17.66
C PHE A 127 34.56 2.70 -19.18
N ALA A 128 35.63 2.04 -19.62
CA ALA A 128 36.21 2.18 -20.95
C ALA A 128 36.43 0.85 -21.70
N GLY A 129 36.34 -0.28 -21.01
CA GLY A 129 36.57 -1.61 -21.58
C GLY A 129 35.29 -2.30 -22.08
N ILE A 130 35.41 -3.61 -22.28
CA ILE A 130 34.27 -4.52 -22.48
C ILE A 130 33.87 -5.11 -21.13
N PHE A 131 32.59 -5.15 -20.81
CA PHE A 131 32.06 -5.89 -19.66
C PHE A 131 31.04 -6.91 -20.15
N GLU A 132 31.34 -8.19 -19.96
CA GLU A 132 30.52 -9.31 -20.41
C GLU A 132 29.91 -10.06 -19.23
N GLY A 133 28.59 -10.20 -19.20
CA GLY A 133 27.89 -10.89 -18.13
C GLY A 133 27.82 -12.41 -18.33
N ASN A 134 28.05 -12.92 -19.55
CA ASN A 134 28.01 -14.36 -19.88
C ASN A 134 26.71 -15.08 -19.49
N GLY A 135 25.62 -14.32 -19.30
CA GLY A 135 24.34 -14.84 -18.81
C GLY A 135 24.26 -15.05 -17.29
N PHE A 136 25.34 -14.78 -16.55
CA PHE A 136 25.32 -14.70 -15.09
C PHE A 136 24.68 -13.40 -14.61
N THR A 137 24.33 -13.39 -13.33
CA THR A 137 23.60 -12.31 -12.69
C THR A 137 24.38 -11.66 -11.57
N ILE A 138 24.06 -10.39 -11.30
CA ILE A 138 24.50 -9.65 -10.12
C ILE A 138 23.24 -9.28 -9.34
N SER A 139 23.09 -9.81 -8.14
CA SER A 139 21.89 -9.68 -7.33
C SER A 139 22.09 -8.71 -6.15
N ASN A 140 20.99 -8.12 -5.68
CA ASN A 140 20.91 -7.37 -4.42
C ASN A 140 21.83 -6.12 -4.36
N LEU A 141 22.05 -5.47 -5.50
CA LEU A 141 22.79 -4.21 -5.57
C LEU A 141 22.03 -3.09 -4.86
N LYS A 142 22.65 -2.49 -3.83
CA LYS A 142 22.08 -1.33 -3.11
C LYS A 142 22.92 -0.09 -3.27
N ILE A 143 22.30 1.02 -3.70
CA ILE A 143 22.92 2.34 -3.77
C ILE A 143 21.95 3.34 -3.15
N ASN A 144 22.36 4.04 -2.08
CA ASN A 144 21.56 5.11 -1.47
C ASN A 144 22.36 6.41 -1.44
N ARG A 145 22.21 7.20 -2.50
CA ARG A 145 23.00 8.42 -2.76
C ARG A 145 22.10 9.54 -3.32
N PRO A 146 21.09 10.01 -2.57
CA PRO A 146 20.04 10.89 -3.08
C PRO A 146 20.54 12.20 -3.69
N ASP A 147 21.72 12.69 -3.28
CA ASP A 147 22.31 13.94 -3.79
C ASP A 147 23.36 13.73 -4.89
N THR A 148 23.55 12.50 -5.37
CA THR A 148 24.60 12.15 -6.34
C THR A 148 24.03 12.01 -7.74
N PHE A 149 24.72 12.57 -8.71
CA PHE A 149 24.44 12.41 -10.14
C PHE A 149 25.12 11.15 -10.68
N GLU A 150 24.66 10.63 -11.81
CA GLU A 150 25.28 9.52 -12.55
C GLU A 150 25.39 8.26 -11.68
N VAL A 151 24.23 7.68 -11.37
CA VAL A 151 24.11 6.58 -10.40
C VAL A 151 23.63 5.31 -11.10
N GLY A 152 24.32 4.21 -10.82
CA GLY A 152 24.05 2.84 -11.27
C GLY A 152 25.19 1.91 -10.85
N LEU A 153 25.18 0.64 -11.28
CA LEU A 153 26.36 -0.23 -11.14
C LEU A 153 27.60 0.49 -11.72
N PHE A 154 27.43 0.99 -12.94
CA PHE A 154 28.29 1.99 -13.56
C PHE A 154 27.65 3.38 -13.42
N GLY A 155 28.40 4.36 -12.96
CA GLY A 155 27.92 5.74 -12.95
C GLY A 155 28.00 6.34 -14.35
N THR A 156 29.16 6.22 -14.99
CA THR A 156 29.41 6.71 -16.35
C THR A 156 30.26 5.74 -17.17
N THR A 157 29.98 5.66 -18.47
CA THR A 157 30.85 4.99 -19.45
C THR A 157 31.40 6.01 -20.46
N ILE A 158 32.53 5.68 -21.09
CA ILE A 158 33.12 6.53 -22.14
C ILE A 158 32.94 5.91 -23.53
N ASN A 159 33.28 6.68 -24.57
CA ASN A 159 33.12 6.24 -25.96
C ASN A 159 33.91 4.95 -26.22
N ASN A 160 33.28 4.00 -26.93
CA ASN A 160 33.79 2.67 -27.28
C ASN A 160 33.81 1.62 -26.16
N ALA A 161 33.31 1.94 -24.96
CA ALA A 161 33.01 0.89 -23.99
C ALA A 161 31.82 0.03 -24.47
N GLU A 162 31.81 -1.24 -24.09
CA GLU A 162 30.74 -2.18 -24.41
C GLU A 162 30.27 -2.88 -23.14
N ILE A 163 28.96 -2.97 -22.94
CA ILE A 163 28.36 -3.71 -21.81
C ILE A 163 27.36 -4.71 -22.39
N ASN A 164 27.68 -5.99 -22.23
CA ASN A 164 26.99 -7.08 -22.91
C ASN A 164 26.50 -8.11 -21.89
N ASN A 165 25.26 -8.58 -22.09
CA ASN A 165 24.61 -9.67 -21.36
C ASN A 165 24.66 -9.58 -19.82
N VAL A 166 24.58 -8.36 -19.28
CA VAL A 166 24.58 -8.14 -17.83
C VAL A 166 23.17 -8.21 -17.27
N GLY A 167 22.92 -9.15 -16.36
CA GLY A 167 21.66 -9.24 -15.61
C GLY A 167 21.80 -8.70 -14.19
N LEU A 168 21.07 -7.63 -13.84
CA LEU A 168 20.94 -7.17 -12.47
C LEU A 168 19.60 -7.59 -11.87
N LEU A 169 19.63 -8.26 -10.72
CA LEU A 169 18.44 -8.73 -10.02
C LEU A 169 18.26 -8.02 -8.68
N ASN A 170 17.02 -7.64 -8.38
CA ASN A 170 16.64 -7.07 -7.09
C ASN A 170 17.52 -5.87 -6.68
N VAL A 171 17.67 -4.90 -7.58
CA VAL A 171 18.38 -3.65 -7.26
C VAL A 171 17.53 -2.75 -6.36
N ASP A 172 18.16 -1.93 -5.52
CA ASP A 172 17.51 -0.84 -4.79
C ASP A 172 18.43 0.38 -4.88
N ILE A 173 18.11 1.28 -5.81
CA ILE A 173 19.00 2.37 -6.24
C ILE A 173 18.31 3.70 -6.04
N LYS A 174 18.97 4.61 -5.34
CA LYS A 174 18.55 6.00 -5.12
C LYS A 174 19.66 6.98 -5.51
N GLY A 175 19.34 7.91 -6.41
CA GLY A 175 20.22 8.98 -6.90
C GLY A 175 19.49 10.32 -7.09
N SER A 176 20.15 11.32 -7.70
CA SER A 176 19.51 12.59 -8.11
C SER A 176 19.31 12.68 -9.63
N THR A 177 20.36 12.94 -10.42
CA THR A 177 20.26 13.09 -11.89
C THR A 177 20.98 11.96 -12.61
N ASN A 178 20.45 11.49 -13.74
CA ASN A 178 21.00 10.40 -14.56
C ASN A 178 21.15 9.14 -13.70
N VAL A 179 20.00 8.55 -13.33
CA VAL A 179 19.94 7.38 -12.46
C VAL A 179 19.45 6.19 -13.28
N GLY A 180 20.26 5.14 -13.35
CA GLY A 180 19.96 3.89 -14.03
C GLY A 180 20.29 2.68 -13.16
N GLY A 181 19.59 1.57 -13.36
CA GLY A 181 19.95 0.33 -12.69
C GLY A 181 21.37 -0.13 -13.03
N LEU A 182 21.66 -0.17 -14.33
CA LEU A 182 22.95 -0.61 -14.87
C LEU A 182 23.91 0.56 -15.07
N VAL A 183 23.46 1.63 -15.73
CA VAL A 183 24.32 2.80 -16.04
C VAL A 183 23.61 4.13 -15.75
N GLY A 184 24.27 5.05 -15.05
CA GLY A 184 23.79 6.43 -14.90
C GLY A 184 23.77 7.20 -16.23
N GLU A 185 24.95 7.52 -16.78
CA GLU A 185 25.12 8.06 -18.14
C GLU A 185 25.91 7.08 -19.02
N SER A 186 25.28 6.58 -20.09
CA SER A 186 25.90 5.64 -21.03
C SER A 186 26.41 6.34 -22.29
N ARG A 187 27.70 6.15 -22.57
CA ARG A 187 28.34 6.37 -23.89
C ARG A 187 28.82 5.05 -24.53
N SER A 188 28.45 3.93 -23.92
CA SER A 188 28.77 2.56 -24.32
C SER A 188 27.61 1.93 -25.07
N SER A 189 27.88 1.04 -26.03
CA SER A 189 26.81 0.15 -26.52
C SER A 189 26.39 -0.80 -25.41
N ILE A 190 25.09 -0.94 -25.19
CA ILE A 190 24.52 -1.87 -24.22
C ILE A 190 23.70 -2.91 -24.97
N ALA A 191 24.03 -4.19 -24.82
CA ALA A 191 23.36 -5.29 -25.49
C ALA A 191 23.00 -6.43 -24.53
N GLY A 192 21.87 -7.09 -24.76
CA GLY A 192 21.51 -8.33 -24.03
C GLY A 192 21.29 -8.14 -22.52
N SER A 193 21.21 -6.91 -22.03
CA SER A 193 21.34 -6.59 -20.60
C SER A 193 19.98 -6.28 -19.97
N TYR A 194 19.84 -6.54 -18.68
CA TYR A 194 18.56 -6.36 -18.00
C TYR A 194 18.64 -6.02 -16.52
N VAL A 195 17.57 -5.41 -16.01
CA VAL A 195 17.44 -5.00 -14.59
C VAL A 195 16.06 -5.34 -14.03
N SER A 196 16.03 -5.87 -12.81
CA SER A 196 14.86 -5.92 -11.92
C SER A 196 15.14 -5.26 -10.56
N GLY A 197 14.10 -4.83 -9.84
CA GLY A 197 14.22 -4.13 -8.56
C GLY A 197 13.60 -2.74 -8.59
N HIS A 198 14.07 -1.82 -7.74
CA HIS A 198 13.58 -0.46 -7.63
C HIS A 198 14.67 0.57 -7.96
N VAL A 199 14.34 1.54 -8.81
CA VAL A 199 15.21 2.67 -9.18
C VAL A 199 14.49 3.98 -8.89
N ASN A 200 15.11 4.85 -8.10
CA ASN A 200 14.55 6.12 -7.66
C ASN A 200 15.54 7.27 -7.93
N GLY A 201 15.07 8.34 -8.56
CA GLY A 201 15.87 9.56 -8.75
C GLY A 201 15.02 10.80 -9.01
N ASP A 202 15.64 11.93 -9.30
CA ASP A 202 14.93 13.17 -9.61
C ASP A 202 14.80 13.40 -11.12
N ILE A 203 15.91 13.40 -11.85
CA ILE A 203 15.99 13.80 -13.26
C ILE A 203 16.66 12.70 -14.09
N ASN A 204 16.10 12.36 -15.25
CA ASN A 204 16.59 11.31 -16.15
C ASN A 204 16.76 9.99 -15.42
N VAL A 205 15.64 9.37 -15.07
CA VAL A 205 15.60 8.12 -14.31
C VAL A 205 15.14 7.00 -15.24
N GLY A 206 15.95 5.97 -15.40
CA GLY A 206 15.63 4.80 -16.21
C GLY A 206 15.81 3.50 -15.43
N GLY A 207 14.98 2.49 -15.68
CA GLY A 207 15.17 1.18 -15.06
C GLY A 207 16.52 0.54 -15.44
N LEU A 208 16.97 0.72 -16.68
CA LEU A 208 18.27 0.25 -17.16
C LEU A 208 19.32 1.38 -17.19
N VAL A 209 18.98 2.51 -17.81
CA VAL A 209 19.92 3.62 -18.05
C VAL A 209 19.29 4.97 -17.73
N GLY A 210 19.96 5.84 -16.96
CA GLY A 210 19.47 7.20 -16.73
C GLY A 210 19.46 8.04 -18.02
N GLU A 211 20.65 8.28 -18.58
CA GLU A 211 20.85 8.97 -19.86
C GLU A 211 21.62 8.08 -20.86
N SER A 212 21.09 7.90 -22.07
CA SER A 212 21.73 7.11 -23.12
C SER A 212 22.22 7.98 -24.29
N ARG A 213 23.52 7.93 -24.58
CA ARG A 213 24.17 8.58 -25.73
C ARG A 213 24.69 7.57 -26.77
N SER A 214 24.46 6.28 -26.56
CA SER A 214 24.87 5.18 -27.46
C SER A 214 23.76 4.14 -27.60
N SER A 215 23.93 3.15 -28.48
CA SER A 215 22.86 2.20 -28.81
C SER A 215 22.53 1.26 -27.65
N ILE A 216 21.25 1.06 -27.39
CA ILE A 216 20.72 0.01 -26.51
C ILE A 216 19.97 -1.00 -27.36
N THR A 217 20.38 -2.26 -27.30
CA THR A 217 19.81 -3.33 -28.12
C THR A 217 19.49 -4.55 -27.29
N ASP A 218 18.42 -5.28 -27.61
CA ASP A 218 18.16 -6.59 -27.00
C ASP A 218 18.14 -6.55 -25.46
N SER A 219 17.61 -5.46 -24.88
CA SER A 219 17.75 -5.17 -23.45
C SER A 219 16.41 -4.82 -22.81
N TYR A 220 16.27 -5.03 -21.49
CA TYR A 220 14.99 -4.79 -20.84
C TYR A 220 15.06 -4.43 -19.35
N ALA A 221 14.00 -3.81 -18.83
CA ALA A 221 13.87 -3.50 -17.41
C ALA A 221 12.45 -3.81 -16.90
N ILE A 222 12.36 -4.58 -15.82
CA ILE A 222 11.08 -5.00 -15.22
C ILE A 222 10.89 -4.49 -13.79
N GLY A 223 11.84 -3.70 -13.30
CA GLY A 223 11.79 -3.05 -11.99
C GLY A 223 10.98 -1.76 -11.98
N SER A 224 10.50 -1.35 -10.80
CA SER A 224 9.79 -0.08 -10.63
C SER A 224 10.73 1.12 -10.72
N VAL A 225 10.26 2.20 -11.32
CA VAL A 225 11.03 3.43 -11.55
C VAL A 225 10.24 4.62 -11.03
N ASP A 226 10.80 5.34 -10.06
CA ASP A 226 10.23 6.57 -9.52
C ASP A 226 11.14 7.77 -9.84
N GLY A 227 10.57 8.88 -10.29
CA GLY A 227 11.29 10.15 -10.29
C GLY A 227 10.46 11.39 -10.56
N SER A 228 11.10 12.48 -11.00
CA SER A 228 10.42 13.75 -11.27
C SER A 228 10.40 14.09 -12.76
N SER A 229 11.55 14.18 -13.44
CA SER A 229 11.62 14.64 -14.84
C SER A 229 12.38 13.67 -15.72
N GLY A 230 11.83 13.31 -16.88
CA GLY A 230 12.49 12.37 -17.81
C GLY A 230 12.56 10.98 -17.20
N VAL A 231 11.41 10.40 -16.88
CA VAL A 231 11.32 9.10 -16.20
C VAL A 231 10.87 8.05 -17.20
N GLY A 232 11.69 7.02 -17.41
CA GLY A 232 11.41 5.94 -18.35
C GLY A 232 11.55 4.57 -17.73
N GLY A 233 10.69 3.61 -18.10
CA GLY A 233 10.84 2.24 -17.59
C GLY A 233 12.17 1.59 -18.00
N LEU A 234 12.70 1.90 -19.20
CA LEU A 234 14.03 1.47 -19.65
C LEU A 234 15.05 2.60 -19.54
N VAL A 235 14.74 3.77 -20.12
CA VAL A 235 15.68 4.89 -20.24
C VAL A 235 15.04 6.22 -19.86
N GLY A 236 15.68 7.02 -19.00
CA GLY A 236 15.19 8.35 -18.65
C GLY A 236 15.23 9.33 -19.83
N HIS A 237 16.45 9.62 -20.32
CA HIS A 237 16.72 10.45 -21.51
C HIS A 237 17.50 9.69 -22.57
N ASN A 238 17.04 9.70 -23.82
CA ASN A 238 17.64 8.94 -24.91
C ASN A 238 18.05 9.82 -26.10
N ASP A 239 19.34 9.83 -26.45
CA ASP A 239 19.91 10.53 -27.61
C ASP A 239 20.45 9.56 -28.69
N ASN A 240 20.19 8.26 -28.59
CA ASN A 240 20.64 7.27 -29.59
C ASN A 240 19.59 6.16 -29.86
N ASN A 241 19.95 5.17 -30.67
CA ASN A 241 19.02 4.14 -31.10
C ASN A 241 18.69 3.15 -29.97
N ILE A 242 17.39 2.93 -29.74
CA ILE A 242 16.89 1.81 -28.95
C ILE A 242 16.23 0.80 -29.91
N LEU A 243 16.64 -0.46 -29.83
CA LEU A 243 16.18 -1.52 -30.72
C LEU A 243 15.89 -2.81 -29.96
N ARG A 244 14.78 -3.49 -30.27
CA ARG A 244 14.43 -4.80 -29.67
C ARG A 244 14.54 -4.78 -28.14
N SER A 245 13.93 -3.78 -27.52
CA SER A 245 14.02 -3.59 -26.08
C SER A 245 12.64 -3.36 -25.47
N TYR A 246 12.47 -3.67 -24.19
CA TYR A 246 11.18 -3.45 -23.53
C TYR A 246 11.30 -3.06 -22.07
N ALA A 247 10.21 -2.50 -21.53
CA ALA A 247 10.08 -2.21 -20.12
C ALA A 247 8.73 -2.70 -19.57
N GLY A 248 8.74 -3.24 -18.35
CA GLY A 248 7.54 -3.82 -17.74
C GLY A 248 7.28 -3.48 -16.28
N GLY A 249 8.16 -2.74 -15.62
CA GLY A 249 7.89 -2.25 -14.27
C GLY A 249 7.05 -0.98 -14.25
N ARG A 250 6.42 -0.69 -13.10
CA ARG A 250 5.68 0.56 -12.85
C ARG A 250 6.61 1.77 -12.98
N VAL A 251 6.17 2.80 -13.69
CA VAL A 251 6.87 4.07 -13.86
C VAL A 251 6.04 5.20 -13.25
N ASN A 252 6.61 5.95 -12.32
CA ASN A 252 5.98 7.10 -11.67
C ASN A 252 6.86 8.35 -11.84
N GLY A 253 6.28 9.45 -12.32
CA GLY A 253 7.03 10.67 -12.63
C GLY A 253 6.19 11.95 -12.54
N TYR A 254 6.82 13.12 -12.71
CA TYR A 254 6.10 14.40 -12.81
C TYR A 254 5.99 14.89 -14.26
N ILE A 255 7.11 14.94 -14.99
CA ILE A 255 7.15 15.43 -16.37
C ILE A 255 8.00 14.55 -17.29
N ASP A 256 7.59 14.40 -18.55
CA ASP A 256 8.25 13.51 -19.54
C ASP A 256 8.35 12.08 -19.00
N VAL A 257 7.20 11.46 -18.78
CA VAL A 257 7.08 10.14 -18.16
C VAL A 257 6.65 9.13 -19.23
N GLY A 258 7.46 8.10 -19.45
CA GLY A 258 7.20 7.10 -20.48
C GLY A 258 7.38 5.67 -20.01
N GLY A 259 6.52 4.76 -20.46
CA GLY A 259 6.63 3.35 -20.09
C GLY A 259 7.95 2.71 -20.54
N LEU A 260 8.52 3.14 -21.67
CA LEU A 260 9.85 2.74 -22.13
C LEU A 260 10.87 3.87 -21.94
N VAL A 261 10.56 5.08 -22.43
CA VAL A 261 11.50 6.22 -22.43
C VAL A 261 10.82 7.50 -21.96
N GLY A 262 11.43 8.22 -21.01
CA GLY A 262 10.91 9.52 -20.56
C GLY A 262 10.97 10.58 -21.65
N ASN A 263 12.19 11.00 -22.01
CA ASN A 263 12.46 11.95 -23.09
C ASN A 263 13.28 11.30 -24.21
N ASN A 264 12.79 11.36 -25.44
CA ASN A 264 13.44 10.75 -26.60
C ASN A 264 13.87 11.79 -27.64
N GLY A 265 15.16 11.77 -27.99
CA GLY A 265 15.79 12.56 -29.04
C GLY A 265 16.30 11.76 -30.24
N ALA A 266 16.04 10.44 -30.31
CA ALA A 266 16.57 9.57 -31.34
C ALA A 266 15.58 8.48 -31.80
N ASN A 267 16.05 7.44 -32.50
CA ASN A 267 15.17 6.42 -33.07
C ASN A 267 14.85 5.32 -32.05
N ILE A 268 13.59 4.89 -32.01
CA ILE A 268 13.14 3.73 -31.24
C ILE A 268 12.43 2.77 -32.18
N ALA A 269 12.90 1.53 -32.23
CA ALA A 269 12.32 0.53 -33.12
C ALA A 269 12.13 -0.83 -32.47
N ASN A 270 11.08 -1.54 -32.89
CA ASN A 270 10.79 -2.90 -32.47
C ASN A 270 10.84 -3.05 -30.95
N SER A 271 10.13 -2.19 -30.22
CA SER A 271 10.23 -2.11 -28.77
C SER A 271 8.84 -1.96 -28.14
N TYR A 272 8.69 -2.33 -26.87
CA TYR A 272 7.38 -2.22 -26.22
C TYR A 272 7.44 -1.85 -24.74
N ALA A 273 6.33 -1.36 -24.21
CA ALA A 273 6.13 -1.13 -22.79
C ALA A 273 4.83 -1.77 -22.30
N ASN A 274 4.88 -2.49 -21.17
CA ASN A 274 3.70 -3.09 -20.55
C ASN A 274 3.54 -2.76 -19.06
N GLY A 275 4.46 -2.00 -18.46
CA GLY A 275 4.31 -1.47 -17.11
C GLY A 275 3.35 -0.28 -17.06
N SER A 276 2.69 -0.08 -15.92
CA SER A 276 1.84 1.09 -15.70
C SER A 276 2.67 2.37 -15.62
N VAL A 277 2.12 3.47 -16.13
CA VAL A 277 2.76 4.78 -16.23
C VAL A 277 1.88 5.82 -15.55
N ASP A 278 2.44 6.51 -14.56
CA ASP A 278 1.78 7.54 -13.78
C ASP A 278 2.61 8.83 -13.80
N GLY A 279 1.99 9.96 -14.16
CA GLY A 279 2.62 11.26 -13.99
C GLY A 279 1.79 12.46 -14.40
N GLU A 280 2.30 13.69 -14.24
CA GLU A 280 1.45 14.89 -14.38
C GLU A 280 1.43 15.46 -15.82
N ARG A 281 2.60 15.58 -16.45
CA ARG A 281 2.78 16.34 -17.69
C ARG A 281 3.58 15.58 -18.75
N ARG A 282 3.07 15.49 -19.98
CA ARG A 282 3.75 14.80 -21.10
C ARG A 282 3.99 13.32 -20.77
N VAL A 283 2.89 12.59 -20.59
CA VAL A 283 2.89 11.19 -20.16
C VAL A 283 2.49 10.30 -21.32
N GLY A 284 3.30 9.28 -21.62
CA GLY A 284 3.05 8.35 -22.71
C GLY A 284 3.21 6.89 -22.31
N GLY A 285 2.32 6.02 -22.78
CA GLY A 285 2.44 4.58 -22.50
C GLY A 285 3.75 3.97 -23.00
N LEU A 286 4.37 4.51 -24.06
CA LEU A 286 5.73 4.16 -24.49
C LEU A 286 6.72 5.30 -24.22
N ILE A 287 6.40 6.53 -24.62
CA ILE A 287 7.32 7.67 -24.60
C ILE A 287 6.66 8.91 -24.01
N GLY A 288 7.25 9.53 -22.99
CA GLY A 288 6.73 10.78 -22.42
C GLY A 288 6.73 11.92 -23.43
N ALA A 289 7.91 12.28 -23.94
CA ALA A 289 8.06 13.26 -25.01
C ALA A 289 9.09 12.86 -26.08
N ILE A 290 8.73 13.11 -27.34
CA ILE A 290 9.62 13.01 -28.49
C ILE A 290 10.04 14.41 -28.91
N SER A 291 11.35 14.69 -28.85
CA SER A 291 11.93 15.93 -29.37
C SER A 291 12.29 15.80 -30.86
N THR A 292 12.92 14.71 -31.27
CA THR A 292 13.23 14.36 -32.67
C THR A 292 13.32 12.84 -32.84
N GLY A 293 13.54 12.37 -34.08
CA GLY A 293 13.78 10.95 -34.38
C GLY A 293 12.56 10.21 -34.93
N ILE A 294 12.77 8.93 -35.24
CA ILE A 294 11.74 8.04 -35.80
C ILE A 294 11.41 6.93 -34.79
N THR A 295 10.15 6.88 -34.38
CA THR A 295 9.59 5.82 -33.53
C THR A 295 8.78 4.87 -34.41
N LYS A 296 9.26 3.64 -34.63
CA LYS A 296 8.60 2.67 -35.51
C LYS A 296 8.43 1.26 -34.97
N ASN A 297 7.33 0.60 -35.33
CA ASN A 297 7.09 -0.80 -34.98
C ASN A 297 7.12 -1.06 -33.48
N ASN A 298 6.47 -0.20 -32.70
CA ASN A 298 6.46 -0.30 -31.24
C ASN A 298 5.05 -0.48 -30.70
N TYR A 299 4.90 -0.93 -29.46
CA TYR A 299 3.60 -0.87 -28.80
C TYR A 299 3.63 -0.58 -27.30
N ALA A 300 2.51 -0.09 -26.77
CA ALA A 300 2.29 0.09 -25.34
C ALA A 300 0.96 -0.52 -24.88
N ILE A 301 0.99 -1.27 -23.78
CA ILE A 301 -0.19 -1.96 -23.20
C ILE A 301 -0.32 -1.74 -21.68
N GLY A 302 0.48 -0.85 -21.09
CA GLY A 302 0.36 -0.48 -19.68
C GLY A 302 -0.71 0.60 -19.47
N SER A 303 -1.33 0.63 -18.28
CA SER A 303 -2.25 1.72 -17.90
C SER A 303 -1.51 3.06 -17.86
N VAL A 304 -2.12 4.14 -18.35
CA VAL A 304 -1.49 5.46 -18.40
C VAL A 304 -2.36 6.49 -17.70
N VAL A 305 -1.80 7.17 -16.70
CA VAL A 305 -2.48 8.20 -15.91
C VAL A 305 -1.70 9.52 -16.01
N GLY A 306 -2.42 10.63 -16.20
CA GLY A 306 -1.84 11.96 -16.08
C GLY A 306 -2.79 13.11 -16.38
N GLU A 307 -2.29 14.35 -16.28
CA GLU A 307 -3.15 15.54 -16.34
C GLU A 307 -3.07 16.26 -17.69
N THR A 308 -1.85 16.54 -18.18
CA THR A 308 -1.64 17.34 -19.40
C THR A 308 -0.73 16.67 -20.42
N ASN A 309 -1.14 16.68 -21.69
CA ASN A 309 -0.45 16.00 -22.79
C ASN A 309 -0.23 14.52 -22.48
N VAL A 310 -1.33 13.79 -22.26
CA VAL A 310 -1.34 12.36 -21.95
C VAL A 310 -1.69 11.58 -23.20
N GLY A 311 -0.94 10.54 -23.50
CA GLY A 311 -1.19 9.71 -24.66
C GLY A 311 -0.99 8.23 -24.39
N GLY A 312 -1.85 7.39 -24.97
CA GLY A 312 -1.72 5.94 -24.83
C GLY A 312 -0.39 5.37 -25.37
N LEU A 313 0.26 6.06 -26.33
CA LEU A 313 1.61 5.74 -26.78
C LEU A 313 2.63 6.85 -26.47
N VAL A 314 2.31 8.08 -26.84
CA VAL A 314 3.21 9.24 -26.74
C VAL A 314 2.48 10.42 -26.12
N GLY A 315 3.06 11.02 -25.07
CA GLY A 315 2.48 12.18 -24.40
C GLY A 315 2.59 13.46 -25.20
N ASN A 316 3.80 13.78 -25.69
CA ASN A 316 4.04 14.93 -26.57
C ASN A 316 4.97 14.55 -27.74
N ASN A 317 4.67 15.03 -28.95
CA ASN A 317 5.37 14.57 -30.15
C ASN A 317 5.82 15.70 -31.08
N PHE A 318 7.12 15.79 -31.32
CA PHE A 318 7.75 16.61 -32.37
C PHE A 318 8.52 15.78 -33.42
N GLY A 319 8.44 14.45 -33.36
CA GLY A 319 9.08 13.52 -34.29
C GLY A 319 8.09 12.69 -35.12
N ASP A 320 8.63 11.69 -35.83
CA ASP A 320 7.86 10.80 -36.70
C ASP A 320 7.51 9.50 -35.97
N VAL A 321 6.20 9.20 -35.84
CA VAL A 321 5.72 7.94 -35.24
C VAL A 321 4.99 7.12 -36.31
N ALA A 322 5.50 5.93 -36.62
CA ALA A 322 4.99 5.06 -37.68
C ALA A 322 4.76 3.63 -37.19
N ASN A 323 3.70 2.96 -37.67
CA ASN A 323 3.41 1.54 -37.38
C ASN A 323 3.53 1.16 -35.89
N SER A 324 3.16 2.08 -35.01
CA SER A 324 3.29 1.92 -33.56
C SER A 324 1.92 2.12 -32.92
N TYR A 325 1.62 1.29 -31.93
CA TYR A 325 0.26 1.10 -31.47
C TYR A 325 0.15 1.17 -29.95
N TRP A 326 -0.97 1.62 -29.44
CA TRP A 326 -1.30 1.39 -28.04
C TRP A 326 -2.65 0.72 -27.91
N ASP A 327 -2.79 -0.01 -26.82
CA ASP A 327 -4.03 -0.68 -26.46
C ASP A 327 -4.95 0.27 -25.70
N THR A 328 -6.11 0.57 -26.25
CA THR A 328 -7.06 1.50 -25.65
C THR A 328 -7.74 0.96 -24.40
N GLU A 329 -7.83 -0.36 -24.24
CA GLU A 329 -8.53 -1.00 -23.13
C GLU A 329 -7.63 -1.10 -21.91
N THR A 330 -6.36 -1.47 -22.10
CA THR A 330 -5.40 -1.57 -20.99
C THR A 330 -4.78 -0.22 -20.62
N SER A 331 -4.57 0.69 -21.58
CA SER A 331 -4.08 2.04 -21.28
C SER A 331 -5.12 2.93 -20.61
N GLY A 332 -6.41 2.68 -20.85
CA GLY A 332 -7.51 3.57 -20.47
C GLY A 332 -7.64 4.82 -21.35
N LEU A 333 -6.85 4.95 -22.42
CA LEU A 333 -6.79 6.16 -23.24
C LEU A 333 -7.18 5.93 -24.71
N LEU A 334 -8.07 6.78 -25.21
CA LEU A 334 -8.50 6.78 -26.62
C LEU A 334 -7.62 7.62 -27.54
N THR A 335 -6.70 8.43 -27.00
CA THR A 335 -5.89 9.38 -27.79
C THR A 335 -4.40 9.33 -27.43
N SER A 336 -3.56 9.84 -28.33
CA SER A 336 -2.10 9.92 -28.17
C SER A 336 -1.55 11.01 -29.10
N ALA A 337 -0.43 11.64 -28.74
CA ALA A 337 0.24 12.62 -29.60
C ALA A 337 0.91 11.98 -30.84
N GLY A 338 1.06 10.67 -30.86
CA GLY A 338 1.53 9.88 -31.99
C GLY A 338 1.15 8.41 -31.90
N GLY A 339 1.22 7.70 -33.02
CA GLY A 339 0.83 6.29 -33.13
C GLY A 339 -0.62 6.08 -33.54
N ILE A 340 -1.09 4.84 -33.47
CA ILE A 340 -2.44 4.43 -33.85
C ILE A 340 -3.07 3.59 -32.72
N SER A 341 -4.28 3.97 -32.28
CA SER A 341 -5.04 3.23 -31.28
C SER A 341 -5.48 1.85 -31.79
N LYS A 342 -5.46 0.85 -30.91
CA LYS A 342 -5.94 -0.50 -31.15
C LYS A 342 -6.64 -1.05 -29.91
N THR A 343 -7.60 -1.97 -30.07
CA THR A 343 -8.12 -2.74 -28.94
C THR A 343 -7.17 -3.88 -28.57
N THR A 344 -7.38 -4.51 -27.40
CA THR A 344 -6.63 -5.71 -26.98
C THR A 344 -6.66 -6.78 -28.06
N VAL A 345 -7.86 -7.07 -28.58
CA VAL A 345 -8.05 -8.11 -29.60
C VAL A 345 -7.32 -7.74 -30.90
N GLU A 346 -7.32 -6.48 -31.32
CA GLU A 346 -6.59 -6.07 -32.53
C GLU A 346 -5.07 -6.17 -32.37
N LEU A 347 -4.53 -6.02 -31.16
CA LEU A 347 -3.09 -6.20 -30.90
C LEU A 347 -2.70 -7.67 -30.71
N GLN A 348 -3.59 -8.50 -30.16
CA GLN A 348 -3.37 -9.94 -30.06
C GLN A 348 -3.62 -10.66 -31.40
N THR A 349 -4.37 -10.03 -32.31
CA THR A 349 -4.65 -10.57 -33.64
C THR A 349 -4.38 -9.51 -34.71
N PRO A 350 -3.27 -9.64 -35.47
CA PRO A 350 -2.91 -10.91 -36.12
C PRO A 350 -1.69 -11.63 -35.52
N THR A 351 -1.74 -12.97 -35.48
CA THR A 351 -0.65 -13.85 -35.00
C THR A 351 0.45 -14.09 -36.06
N SER A 352 0.67 -13.12 -36.94
CA SER A 352 1.62 -13.15 -38.07
C SER A 352 1.85 -11.72 -38.59
N PRO A 353 2.89 -11.44 -39.40
CA PRO A 353 3.18 -10.09 -39.93
C PRO A 353 2.19 -9.68 -41.04
N THR A 354 0.92 -9.58 -40.69
CA THR A 354 -0.20 -9.22 -41.56
C THR A 354 -1.04 -8.13 -40.89
N GLY A 355 -2.00 -7.55 -41.61
CA GLY A 355 -2.87 -6.49 -41.07
C GLY A 355 -2.06 -5.33 -40.50
N ILE A 356 -2.29 -5.02 -39.22
CA ILE A 356 -1.58 -3.94 -38.51
C ILE A 356 -0.07 -4.23 -38.39
N TYR A 357 0.34 -5.50 -38.35
CA TYR A 357 1.74 -5.91 -38.26
C TYR A 357 2.42 -6.16 -39.61
N SER A 358 1.82 -5.72 -40.72
CA SER A 358 2.38 -5.91 -42.06
C SER A 358 3.77 -5.29 -42.29
N MET A 359 4.18 -4.36 -41.42
CA MET A 359 5.48 -3.70 -41.44
C MET A 359 6.45 -4.22 -40.36
N TRP A 360 6.04 -5.23 -39.58
CA TRP A 360 6.84 -5.84 -38.52
C TRP A 360 7.51 -7.12 -39.06
N SER A 361 8.74 -7.40 -38.60
CA SER A 361 9.49 -8.57 -39.06
C SER A 361 9.33 -9.75 -38.11
N THR A 362 9.21 -10.96 -38.67
CA THR A 362 9.34 -12.20 -37.91
C THR A 362 10.75 -12.43 -37.39
N ASP A 363 11.76 -11.67 -37.82
CA ASP A 363 13.10 -11.78 -37.23
C ASP A 363 13.12 -11.16 -35.83
N ASP A 364 12.42 -10.05 -35.63
CA ASP A 364 12.37 -9.30 -34.37
C ASP A 364 11.24 -9.74 -33.44
N TRP A 365 10.11 -10.21 -34.01
CA TRP A 365 8.89 -10.48 -33.26
C TRP A 365 8.45 -11.94 -33.34
N ASP A 366 8.03 -12.48 -32.20
CA ASP A 366 7.13 -13.62 -32.12
C ASP A 366 5.70 -13.09 -31.90
N PHE A 367 4.81 -13.33 -32.85
CA PHE A 367 3.44 -12.82 -32.82
C PHE A 367 2.50 -13.66 -31.93
N GLY A 368 3.00 -14.73 -31.32
CA GLY A 368 2.26 -15.52 -30.34
C GLY A 368 0.96 -16.14 -30.88
N SER A 369 -0.01 -16.27 -29.98
CA SER A 369 -1.36 -16.79 -30.25
C SER A 369 -2.42 -15.69 -30.17
N ALA A 370 -3.67 -16.01 -30.49
CA ALA A 370 -4.77 -15.03 -30.56
C ALA A 370 -5.16 -14.41 -29.21
N SER A 371 -4.53 -14.82 -28.11
CA SER A 371 -4.71 -14.28 -26.76
C SER A 371 -3.40 -13.74 -26.17
N GLN A 372 -2.36 -13.57 -26.99
CA GLN A 372 -1.03 -13.09 -26.55
C GLN A 372 -0.63 -11.88 -27.40
N TYR A 373 -0.02 -10.89 -26.75
CA TYR A 373 0.63 -9.80 -27.47
C TYR A 373 1.94 -10.30 -28.10
N PRO A 374 2.40 -9.69 -29.21
CA PRO A 374 3.70 -10.02 -29.78
C PRO A 374 4.83 -9.76 -28.79
N VAL A 375 5.78 -10.69 -28.70
CA VAL A 375 6.96 -10.57 -27.83
C VAL A 375 8.23 -10.52 -28.66
N LEU A 376 9.29 -9.93 -28.10
CA LEU A 376 10.54 -9.70 -28.82
C LEU A 376 11.42 -10.94 -28.87
N LYS A 377 12.18 -11.05 -29.95
CA LYS A 377 13.30 -11.97 -30.10
C LYS A 377 14.60 -11.19 -30.18
N ASP A 378 15.68 -11.74 -29.65
CA ASP A 378 17.03 -11.23 -29.81
C ASP A 378 17.52 -11.39 -31.26
N ALA A 379 18.67 -10.82 -31.56
CA ALA A 379 19.31 -10.94 -32.88
C ALA A 379 19.61 -12.39 -33.31
N ASN A 380 19.61 -13.34 -32.37
CA ASN A 380 19.82 -14.78 -32.62
C ASN A 380 18.50 -15.55 -32.77
N GLY A 381 17.34 -14.87 -32.70
CA GLY A 381 16.01 -15.46 -32.82
C GLY A 381 15.48 -16.11 -31.55
N ASN A 382 16.10 -15.89 -30.39
CA ASN A 382 15.61 -16.36 -29.09
C ASN A 382 14.67 -15.32 -28.47
N LEU A 383 13.65 -15.75 -27.73
CA LEU A 383 12.78 -14.83 -27.00
C LEU A 383 13.57 -14.00 -25.97
N LEU A 384 13.37 -12.69 -25.96
CA LEU A 384 14.03 -11.71 -25.08
C LEU A 384 13.43 -11.70 -23.66
N LEU A 385 13.20 -12.87 -23.07
CA LEU A 385 12.60 -13.08 -21.75
C LEU A 385 13.21 -14.35 -21.12
N PRO A 386 14.06 -14.30 -20.07
CA PRO A 386 14.72 -15.48 -19.50
C PRO A 386 13.73 -16.53 -19.00
N ALA A 387 12.63 -16.07 -18.39
CA ALA A 387 11.56 -16.92 -17.90
C ALA A 387 10.80 -17.65 -19.04
N LEU A 388 10.77 -17.06 -20.25
CA LEU A 388 10.24 -17.71 -21.46
C LEU A 388 11.27 -18.57 -22.21
N ARG A 389 12.55 -18.55 -21.83
CA ARG A 389 13.61 -19.33 -22.50
C ARG A 389 14.03 -20.56 -21.71
N TYR A 390 14.14 -20.44 -20.38
CA TYR A 390 14.65 -21.48 -19.50
C TYR A 390 13.67 -21.86 -18.38
N GLY A 391 12.55 -21.16 -18.26
CA GLY A 391 11.57 -21.36 -17.20
C GLY A 391 10.49 -22.38 -17.54
N LEU A 392 9.40 -22.32 -16.79
CA LEU A 392 8.17 -23.06 -17.08
C LEU A 392 7.41 -22.39 -18.24
N SER A 393 7.07 -23.17 -19.27
CA SER A 393 6.09 -22.79 -20.30
C SER A 393 4.65 -23.00 -19.83
N ARG A 394 4.46 -23.85 -18.81
CA ARG A 394 3.16 -24.11 -18.18
C ARG A 394 3.36 -24.68 -16.78
N LEU A 395 2.49 -24.29 -15.85
CA LEU A 395 2.31 -24.96 -14.56
C LEU A 395 0.84 -25.33 -14.41
N ARG A 396 0.56 -26.59 -14.08
CA ARG A 396 -0.81 -27.09 -13.85
C ARG A 396 -0.86 -27.85 -12.53
N LEU A 397 -1.96 -27.67 -11.83
CA LEU A 397 -2.37 -28.54 -10.73
C LEU A 397 -3.27 -29.64 -11.31
N THR A 398 -3.25 -30.85 -10.75
CA THR A 398 -4.24 -31.88 -11.13
C THR A 398 -5.65 -31.50 -10.71
N GLU A 399 -5.78 -30.74 -9.62
CA GLU A 399 -7.02 -30.15 -9.12
C GLU A 399 -6.75 -28.72 -8.60
N GLY A 400 -7.73 -27.83 -8.72
CA GLY A 400 -7.57 -26.41 -8.38
C GLY A 400 -7.10 -25.51 -9.53
N HIS A 401 -6.82 -24.24 -9.23
CA HIS A 401 -6.34 -23.24 -10.20
C HIS A 401 -5.25 -22.34 -9.59
N LEU A 402 -4.47 -21.70 -10.46
CA LEU A 402 -3.46 -20.71 -10.06
C LEU A 402 -4.10 -19.31 -10.06
N SER A 403 -3.65 -18.46 -9.14
CA SER A 403 -4.01 -17.04 -9.08
C SER A 403 -2.74 -16.20 -8.89
N PRO A 404 -2.37 -15.36 -9.88
CA PRO A 404 -2.94 -15.30 -11.23
C PRO A 404 -2.76 -16.63 -12.00
N ASP A 405 -3.46 -16.79 -13.12
CA ASP A 405 -3.18 -17.86 -14.08
C ASP A 405 -1.68 -17.91 -14.41
N PHE A 406 -1.15 -19.09 -14.74
CA PHE A 406 0.29 -19.22 -14.96
C PHE A 406 0.80 -18.31 -16.09
N VAL A 407 1.64 -17.34 -15.73
CA VAL A 407 2.33 -16.43 -16.65
C VAL A 407 3.83 -16.57 -16.43
N ALA A 408 4.50 -17.24 -17.37
CA ALA A 408 5.89 -17.70 -17.26
C ALA A 408 6.93 -16.74 -16.62
N VAL A 409 6.71 -15.43 -16.68
CA VAL A 409 7.59 -14.38 -16.14
C VAL A 409 7.47 -14.12 -14.64
N LEU A 410 6.43 -14.62 -13.97
CA LEU A 410 6.25 -14.41 -12.54
C LEU A 410 7.04 -15.45 -11.73
N PRO A 411 7.78 -15.02 -10.68
CA PRO A 411 8.57 -15.91 -9.83
C PRO A 411 7.73 -16.61 -8.74
N SER A 412 6.51 -16.16 -8.51
CA SER A 412 5.64 -16.67 -7.43
C SER A 412 4.19 -16.72 -7.87
N TYR A 413 3.47 -17.73 -7.38
CA TYR A 413 2.05 -17.95 -7.64
C TYR A 413 1.33 -18.32 -6.34
N ALA A 414 0.07 -17.93 -6.23
CA ALA A 414 -0.85 -18.60 -5.33
C ALA A 414 -1.62 -19.67 -6.13
N GLY A 415 -2.05 -20.74 -5.47
CA GLY A 415 -3.01 -21.69 -6.02
C GLY A 415 -4.10 -21.97 -5.01
N THR A 416 -5.25 -22.37 -5.53
CA THR A 416 -6.43 -22.62 -4.72
C THR A 416 -6.99 -23.98 -5.09
N VAL A 417 -7.25 -24.82 -4.09
CA VAL A 417 -7.86 -26.14 -4.26
C VAL A 417 -9.15 -26.17 -3.46
N VAL A 418 -10.23 -26.69 -4.08
CA VAL A 418 -11.56 -26.77 -3.46
C VAL A 418 -11.88 -28.20 -3.00
N ASN A 419 -12.90 -28.34 -2.12
CA ASN A 419 -13.35 -29.56 -1.44
C ASN A 419 -13.21 -30.90 -2.20
N ASP A 420 -12.97 -31.96 -1.42
CA ASP A 420 -12.73 -33.39 -1.77
C ASP A 420 -11.29 -33.76 -2.16
N THR A 421 -10.37 -32.80 -2.24
CA THR A 421 -9.00 -33.03 -2.73
C THR A 421 -7.95 -32.62 -1.69
N ASN A 422 -7.56 -33.56 -0.83
CA ASN A 422 -6.54 -33.34 0.21
C ASN A 422 -5.11 -33.54 -0.31
N THR A 423 -4.97 -33.93 -1.57
CA THR A 423 -3.69 -34.13 -2.25
C THR A 423 -3.77 -33.54 -3.66
N ILE A 424 -2.70 -32.89 -4.11
CA ILE A 424 -2.56 -32.48 -5.52
C ILE A 424 -1.30 -33.05 -6.12
N GLU A 425 -1.25 -33.14 -7.44
CA GLU A 425 -0.01 -33.35 -8.17
C GLU A 425 0.23 -32.12 -9.08
N LEU A 426 1.50 -31.79 -9.29
CA LEU A 426 1.92 -30.74 -10.20
C LEU A 426 2.30 -31.33 -11.55
N ILE A 427 1.94 -30.65 -12.63
CA ILE A 427 2.39 -30.96 -13.99
C ILE A 427 3.12 -29.74 -14.57
N PRO A 428 4.35 -29.45 -14.12
CA PRO A 428 5.14 -28.37 -14.65
C PRO A 428 5.74 -28.76 -16.00
N THR A 429 5.62 -27.88 -16.98
CA THR A 429 6.19 -28.04 -18.33
C THR A 429 7.23 -26.94 -18.51
N ALA A 430 8.51 -27.31 -18.62
CA ALA A 430 9.57 -26.37 -18.97
C ALA A 430 9.49 -25.99 -20.46
N VAL A 431 9.96 -24.79 -20.80
CA VAL A 431 10.13 -24.36 -22.20
C VAL A 431 11.07 -25.30 -22.95
N ASN A 432 12.19 -25.69 -22.31
CA ASN A 432 13.10 -26.70 -22.83
C ASN A 432 12.61 -28.11 -22.43
N PRO A 433 12.23 -28.98 -23.39
CA PRO A 433 11.76 -30.33 -23.07
C PRO A 433 12.82 -31.23 -22.42
N ALA A 434 14.11 -30.88 -22.55
CA ALA A 434 15.22 -31.60 -21.93
C ALA A 434 15.56 -31.12 -20.50
N ALA A 435 14.88 -30.08 -19.99
CA ALA A 435 15.09 -29.59 -18.63
C ALA A 435 14.67 -30.62 -17.58
N ARG A 436 15.35 -30.63 -16.44
CA ARG A 436 14.92 -31.35 -15.24
C ARG A 436 14.21 -30.37 -14.32
N ILE A 437 13.11 -30.78 -13.70
CA ILE A 437 12.35 -29.95 -12.78
C ILE A 437 12.40 -30.60 -11.40
N ARG A 438 12.88 -29.87 -10.40
CA ARG A 438 12.90 -30.30 -9.00
C ARG A 438 11.72 -29.69 -8.27
N ILE A 439 10.97 -30.48 -7.51
CA ILE A 439 9.82 -30.01 -6.73
C ILE A 439 10.10 -30.28 -5.26
N LYS A 440 9.85 -29.28 -4.41
CA LYS A 440 10.00 -29.36 -2.96
C LYS A 440 8.73 -28.93 -2.25
N SER A 441 8.20 -29.76 -1.36
CA SER A 441 7.04 -29.44 -0.50
C SER A 441 6.95 -30.41 0.69
N GLY A 442 7.11 -29.89 1.92
CA GLY A 442 7.20 -30.75 3.11
C GLY A 442 8.34 -31.77 3.00
N GLU A 443 8.02 -33.05 3.11
CA GLU A 443 8.97 -34.18 2.96
C GLU A 443 9.29 -34.54 1.49
N ILE A 444 8.59 -33.92 0.52
CA ILE A 444 8.84 -34.18 -0.91
C ILE A 444 10.04 -33.35 -1.37
N ASP A 445 11.03 -34.03 -1.95
CA ASP A 445 12.14 -33.44 -2.70
C ASP A 445 12.52 -34.37 -3.85
N GLU A 446 11.90 -34.17 -5.01
CA GLU A 446 12.02 -35.07 -6.16
C GLU A 446 12.42 -34.33 -7.45
N GLN A 447 12.84 -35.10 -8.46
CA GLN A 447 13.12 -34.57 -9.79
C GLN A 447 12.31 -35.30 -10.86
N ILE A 448 11.60 -34.52 -11.67
CA ILE A 448 10.76 -34.98 -12.77
C ILE A 448 11.22 -34.37 -14.10
N ALA A 449 10.85 -35.01 -15.21
CA ALA A 449 11.07 -34.46 -16.55
C ALA A 449 10.03 -33.36 -16.87
N SER A 450 10.35 -32.46 -17.80
CA SER A 450 9.39 -31.48 -18.31
C SER A 450 8.09 -32.14 -18.79
N GLY A 451 6.96 -31.68 -18.25
CA GLY A 451 5.62 -32.20 -18.53
C GLY A 451 5.27 -33.49 -17.77
N GLY A 452 6.16 -33.98 -16.89
CA GLY A 452 5.88 -35.06 -15.96
C GLY A 452 4.96 -34.61 -14.81
N THR A 453 4.32 -35.58 -14.18
CA THR A 453 3.50 -35.38 -12.98
C THR A 453 4.36 -35.61 -11.73
N SER A 454 4.22 -34.77 -10.72
CA SER A 454 4.87 -34.94 -9.42
C SER A 454 4.28 -36.10 -8.62
N SER A 455 4.93 -36.49 -7.53
CA SER A 455 4.29 -37.25 -6.45
C SER A 455 3.13 -36.46 -5.83
N GLU A 456 2.19 -37.15 -5.20
CA GLU A 456 1.06 -36.53 -4.48
C GLU A 456 1.56 -35.64 -3.33
N ILE A 457 1.25 -34.36 -3.42
CA ILE A 457 1.52 -33.34 -2.40
C ILE A 457 0.31 -33.25 -1.50
N THR A 458 0.45 -33.63 -0.23
CA THR A 458 -0.61 -33.47 0.77
C THR A 458 -0.78 -32.00 1.12
N LEU A 459 -2.01 -31.51 1.00
CA LEU A 459 -2.35 -30.14 1.35
C LEU A 459 -2.57 -29.99 2.85
N ASN A 460 -2.04 -28.91 3.41
CA ASN A 460 -2.46 -28.43 4.72
C ASN A 460 -3.87 -27.86 4.60
N THR A 461 -4.82 -28.43 5.35
CA THR A 461 -6.23 -28.03 5.34
C THR A 461 -6.54 -26.92 6.34
N GLU A 462 -5.59 -26.59 7.21
CA GLU A 462 -5.74 -25.56 8.25
C GLU A 462 -4.84 -24.32 7.99
N ASP A 463 -3.91 -24.39 7.02
CA ASP A 463 -2.99 -23.30 6.66
C ASP A 463 -2.48 -23.45 5.20
N THR A 464 -1.72 -22.48 4.70
CA THR A 464 -1.14 -22.49 3.35
C THR A 464 -0.08 -23.59 3.19
N THR A 465 -0.14 -24.32 2.07
CA THR A 465 0.89 -25.29 1.65
C THR A 465 1.88 -24.61 0.72
N THR A 466 3.14 -24.51 1.10
CA THR A 466 4.20 -23.90 0.26
C THR A 466 4.95 -24.96 -0.55
N ILE A 467 5.11 -24.70 -1.85
CA ILE A 467 5.78 -25.58 -2.81
C ILE A 467 6.81 -24.76 -3.60
N THR A 468 8.04 -25.25 -3.68
CA THR A 468 9.10 -24.64 -4.51
C THR A 468 9.35 -25.51 -5.74
N ILE A 469 9.40 -24.89 -6.92
CA ILE A 469 9.61 -25.56 -8.20
C ILE A 469 10.86 -24.98 -8.86
N VAL A 470 11.88 -25.80 -9.09
CA VAL A 470 13.16 -25.38 -9.65
C VAL A 470 13.35 -26.01 -11.03
N VAL A 471 13.39 -25.21 -12.08
CA VAL A 471 13.73 -25.64 -13.43
C VAL A 471 15.25 -25.60 -13.61
N ILE A 472 15.85 -26.77 -13.80
CA ILE A 472 17.30 -26.96 -13.94
C ILE A 472 17.61 -27.22 -15.42
N ASN A 473 18.29 -26.27 -16.05
CA ASN A 473 18.86 -26.40 -17.39
C ASN A 473 20.39 -26.45 -17.32
N SER A 474 21.04 -26.83 -18.43
CA SER A 474 22.50 -26.80 -18.55
C SER A 474 23.12 -25.39 -18.56
N VAL A 475 22.29 -24.34 -18.52
CA VAL A 475 22.70 -22.94 -18.68
C VAL A 475 22.11 -22.02 -17.59
N ALA A 476 21.01 -22.40 -16.94
CA ALA A 476 20.34 -21.58 -15.93
C ALA A 476 19.50 -22.43 -14.97
N THR A 477 19.33 -21.94 -13.74
CA THR A 477 18.38 -22.48 -12.76
C THR A 477 17.33 -21.42 -12.46
N ILE A 478 16.05 -21.74 -12.62
CA ILE A 478 14.93 -20.81 -12.37
C ILE A 478 14.03 -21.40 -11.29
N GLU A 479 13.73 -20.60 -10.28
CA GLU A 479 12.90 -20.99 -9.14
C GLU A 479 11.52 -20.32 -9.21
N TYR A 480 10.50 -21.08 -8.86
CA TYR A 480 9.12 -20.63 -8.74
C TYR A 480 8.57 -21.03 -7.37
N ASP A 481 7.99 -20.07 -6.67
CA ASP A 481 7.27 -20.32 -5.43
C ASP A 481 5.77 -20.49 -5.70
N LEU A 482 5.15 -21.48 -5.09
CA LEU A 482 3.73 -21.78 -5.21
C LEU A 482 3.14 -21.95 -3.82
N SER A 483 2.21 -21.07 -3.45
CA SER A 483 1.47 -21.13 -2.19
C SER A 483 0.05 -21.64 -2.43
N ILE A 484 -0.29 -22.85 -1.98
CA ILE A 484 -1.61 -23.44 -2.13
C ILE A 484 -2.46 -23.22 -0.89
N ASN A 485 -3.59 -22.56 -1.06
CA ASN A 485 -4.61 -22.44 -0.04
C ASN A 485 -5.71 -23.48 -0.29
N TYR A 486 -6.04 -24.26 0.73
CA TYR A 486 -7.13 -25.24 0.71
C TYR A 486 -8.43 -24.58 1.18
N TYR A 487 -9.49 -24.68 0.38
CA TYR A 487 -10.80 -24.12 0.72
C TYR A 487 -11.90 -25.16 0.60
N SER A 488 -12.70 -25.30 1.65
CA SER A 488 -13.86 -26.18 1.60
C SER A 488 -15.08 -25.48 1.00
N PHE A 489 -15.37 -25.69 -0.28
CA PHE A 489 -16.59 -25.20 -0.92
C PHE A 489 -17.74 -26.21 -0.75
N SER A 490 -18.79 -25.89 -0.01
CA SER A 490 -20.06 -26.61 -0.14
C SER A 490 -20.60 -26.33 -1.54
N GLY A 491 -21.09 -27.33 -2.27
CA GLY A 491 -21.61 -27.17 -3.64
C GLY A 491 -22.88 -26.31 -3.76
N ASP A 492 -23.18 -25.55 -2.73
CA ASP A 492 -24.31 -24.66 -2.53
C ASP A 492 -23.72 -23.29 -2.18
N ILE A 493 -23.92 -22.31 -3.05
CA ILE A 493 -23.39 -20.94 -2.93
C ILE A 493 -24.36 -19.98 -2.24
N ASP A 494 -25.53 -20.48 -1.87
CA ASP A 494 -26.64 -19.79 -1.21
C ASP A 494 -27.18 -20.79 -0.18
N ARG A 495 -26.37 -21.09 0.84
CA ARG A 495 -26.56 -22.20 1.77
C ARG A 495 -27.78 -22.04 2.67
N ASP A 496 -28.33 -20.83 2.79
CA ASP A 496 -29.55 -20.57 3.53
C ASP A 496 -30.80 -20.36 2.65
N ASP A 497 -30.66 -20.49 1.32
CA ASP A 497 -31.69 -20.42 0.29
C ASP A 497 -32.44 -19.07 0.27
N ASP A 498 -31.79 -17.96 0.61
CA ASP A 498 -32.40 -16.63 0.69
C ASP A 498 -32.27 -15.81 -0.62
N GLY A 499 -31.42 -16.25 -1.55
CA GLY A 499 -31.16 -15.60 -2.83
C GLY A 499 -29.87 -14.80 -2.90
N LEU A 500 -29.09 -14.72 -1.82
CA LEU A 500 -27.81 -14.02 -1.73
C LEU A 500 -26.66 -15.02 -1.62
N ILE A 501 -25.56 -14.69 -2.27
CA ILE A 501 -24.38 -15.56 -2.33
C ILE A 501 -23.51 -15.31 -1.11
N GLU A 502 -23.17 -16.35 -0.36
CA GLU A 502 -22.33 -16.17 0.82
C GLU A 502 -20.88 -15.82 0.52
N ILE A 503 -20.42 -14.79 1.20
CA ILE A 503 -19.04 -14.31 1.20
C ILE A 503 -18.44 -14.55 2.58
N ASP A 504 -17.64 -15.61 2.66
CA ASP A 504 -17.02 -16.08 3.90
C ASP A 504 -15.57 -15.59 4.09
N ASP A 505 -14.97 -15.05 3.02
CA ASP A 505 -13.57 -14.62 3.02
C ASP A 505 -13.30 -13.44 2.06
N VAL A 506 -12.09 -12.87 2.20
CA VAL A 506 -11.61 -11.76 1.39
C VAL A 506 -11.52 -12.09 -0.10
N ALA A 507 -11.27 -13.36 -0.45
CA ALA A 507 -11.19 -13.77 -1.85
C ALA A 507 -12.58 -13.78 -2.50
N GLY A 508 -13.61 -14.17 -1.77
CA GLY A 508 -15.02 -14.08 -2.16
C GLY A 508 -15.45 -12.62 -2.35
N LEU A 509 -15.12 -11.75 -1.39
CA LEU A 509 -15.38 -10.31 -1.52
C LEU A 509 -14.70 -9.75 -2.78
N ASN A 510 -13.46 -10.14 -3.02
CA ASN A 510 -12.72 -9.75 -4.22
C ASN A 510 -13.32 -10.31 -5.51
N ALA A 511 -13.95 -11.49 -5.47
CA ALA A 511 -14.52 -12.16 -6.63
C ALA A 511 -15.81 -11.50 -7.15
N ILE A 512 -16.53 -10.74 -6.32
CA ILE A 512 -17.76 -10.00 -6.71
C ILE A 512 -17.56 -9.21 -8.01
N ARG A 513 -16.37 -8.65 -8.24
CA ARG A 513 -16.03 -7.88 -9.45
C ARG A 513 -16.21 -8.66 -10.76
N TYR A 514 -16.17 -9.99 -10.73
CA TYR A 514 -16.31 -10.83 -11.92
C TYR A 514 -17.76 -11.18 -12.25
N GLN A 515 -18.68 -10.96 -11.31
CA GLN A 515 -20.11 -11.15 -11.50
C GLN A 515 -20.88 -10.09 -10.69
N ALA A 516 -20.60 -8.82 -10.96
CA ALA A 516 -21.06 -7.70 -10.14
C ALA A 516 -22.60 -7.49 -10.13
N ASP A 517 -23.33 -8.23 -10.97
CA ASP A 517 -24.81 -8.27 -10.98
C ASP A 517 -25.39 -9.23 -9.92
N GLY A 518 -24.56 -9.99 -9.20
CA GLY A 518 -25.00 -10.92 -8.14
C GLY A 518 -25.78 -12.12 -8.63
N THR A 519 -25.92 -12.33 -9.95
CA THR A 519 -26.82 -13.36 -10.50
C THR A 519 -26.29 -14.80 -10.37
N GLY A 520 -25.10 -14.96 -9.80
CA GLY A 520 -24.35 -16.18 -9.60
C GLY A 520 -22.92 -15.84 -9.22
N TYR A 521 -22.07 -16.85 -9.02
CA TYR A 521 -20.71 -16.64 -8.54
C TYR A 521 -19.67 -16.97 -9.61
N ARG A 522 -18.64 -16.13 -9.71
CA ARG A 522 -17.42 -16.38 -10.50
C ARG A 522 -16.22 -15.96 -9.68
N ARG A 523 -15.24 -16.85 -9.50
CA ARG A 523 -14.02 -16.53 -8.74
C ARG A 523 -13.00 -15.75 -9.58
N THR A 524 -12.99 -15.96 -10.89
CA THR A 524 -12.20 -15.23 -11.87
C THR A 524 -13.03 -14.87 -13.10
N SER A 525 -12.53 -13.98 -13.96
CA SER A 525 -13.22 -13.57 -15.20
C SER A 525 -13.47 -14.71 -16.19
N THR A 526 -12.71 -15.81 -16.10
CA THR A 526 -12.79 -16.96 -17.00
C THR A 526 -13.60 -18.12 -16.45
N ASP A 527 -13.88 -18.13 -15.14
CA ASP A 527 -14.61 -19.22 -14.52
C ASP A 527 -16.05 -19.30 -15.04
N PRO A 528 -16.59 -20.52 -15.20
CA PRO A 528 -18.00 -20.69 -15.47
C PRO A 528 -18.81 -20.10 -14.31
N LYS A 529 -19.90 -19.41 -14.66
CA LYS A 529 -20.85 -18.90 -13.68
C LYS A 529 -21.47 -20.08 -12.90
N VAL A 530 -21.33 -20.06 -11.58
CA VAL A 530 -21.97 -21.01 -10.66
C VAL A 530 -23.31 -20.44 -10.21
N THR A 531 -24.36 -21.26 -10.24
CA THR A 531 -25.72 -20.91 -9.78
C THR A 531 -26.36 -22.02 -8.95
N THR A 532 -25.56 -22.99 -8.50
CA THR A 532 -26.06 -24.11 -7.68
C THR A 532 -26.26 -23.61 -6.25
N GLY A 533 -27.48 -23.72 -5.73
CA GLY A 533 -27.92 -23.09 -4.49
C GLY A 533 -29.00 -22.05 -4.74
N CYS A 534 -28.73 -21.13 -5.67
CA CYS A 534 -29.63 -20.04 -5.99
C CYS A 534 -31.09 -20.46 -6.29
N PRO A 535 -32.09 -19.78 -5.69
CA PRO A 535 -33.51 -19.85 -6.06
C PRO A 535 -33.72 -19.69 -7.57
N ASP A 536 -34.52 -20.57 -8.18
CA ASP A 536 -34.78 -20.60 -9.63
C ASP A 536 -33.52 -20.61 -10.54
N ASN A 537 -32.34 -20.98 -10.01
CA ASN A 537 -31.01 -20.88 -10.62
C ASN A 537 -30.52 -19.44 -10.89
N LEU A 538 -30.99 -18.46 -10.12
CA LEU A 538 -30.54 -17.07 -10.21
C LEU A 538 -30.55 -16.40 -8.84
N CYS A 539 -29.36 -16.14 -8.30
CA CYS A 539 -29.21 -15.29 -7.11
C CYS A 539 -29.44 -13.82 -7.49
N ILE A 540 -29.53 -12.93 -6.51
CA ILE A 540 -29.75 -11.49 -6.72
C ILE A 540 -28.64 -10.62 -6.13
N GLY A 541 -27.65 -11.22 -5.48
CA GLY A 541 -26.67 -10.48 -4.71
C GLY A 541 -25.70 -11.36 -3.94
N TYR A 542 -25.08 -10.74 -2.95
CA TYR A 542 -24.06 -11.30 -2.07
C TYR A 542 -24.39 -10.93 -0.63
N GLU A 543 -24.01 -11.79 0.30
CA GLU A 543 -24.10 -11.51 1.72
C GLU A 543 -22.84 -11.89 2.49
N LEU A 544 -22.51 -11.13 3.54
CA LEU A 544 -21.45 -11.50 4.46
C LEU A 544 -21.95 -12.52 5.48
N THR A 545 -21.13 -13.53 5.76
CA THR A 545 -21.39 -14.54 6.81
C THR A 545 -20.50 -14.38 8.04
N GLY A 546 -19.55 -13.45 7.98
CA GLY A 546 -18.62 -13.15 9.05
C GLY A 546 -17.84 -11.87 8.78
N ASP A 547 -17.13 -11.38 9.80
CA ASP A 547 -16.22 -10.26 9.66
C ASP A 547 -15.05 -10.59 8.73
N LEU A 548 -14.65 -9.63 7.90
CA LEU A 548 -13.52 -9.74 6.97
C LEU A 548 -12.42 -8.74 7.32
N ASP A 549 -11.16 -9.14 7.14
CA ASP A 549 -9.98 -8.30 7.37
C ASP A 549 -9.11 -8.20 6.12
N LEU A 550 -8.99 -6.98 5.58
CA LEU A 550 -8.22 -6.65 4.38
C LEU A 550 -6.76 -6.28 4.68
N ALA A 551 -6.24 -6.45 5.90
CA ALA A 551 -4.88 -6.06 6.27
C ALA A 551 -3.77 -6.66 5.39
N LYS A 552 -4.02 -7.82 4.75
CA LYS A 552 -3.08 -8.49 3.83
C LYS A 552 -3.26 -8.10 2.36
N VAL A 553 -4.26 -7.26 2.04
CA VAL A 553 -4.52 -6.80 0.67
C VAL A 553 -3.88 -5.44 0.47
N ASP A 554 -2.79 -5.42 -0.29
CA ASP A 554 -2.14 -4.17 -0.67
C ASP A 554 -2.89 -3.51 -1.84
N ASN A 555 -3.37 -2.29 -1.59
CA ASN A 555 -4.03 -1.41 -2.56
C ASN A 555 -5.24 -2.06 -3.27
N TRP A 556 -6.36 -2.14 -2.54
CA TRP A 556 -7.61 -2.69 -3.04
C TRP A 556 -8.04 -2.04 -4.36
N LEU A 557 -8.40 -2.87 -5.33
CA LEU A 557 -9.01 -2.41 -6.58
C LEU A 557 -10.53 -2.27 -6.36
N PRO A 558 -11.13 -1.08 -6.49
CA PRO A 558 -12.57 -0.88 -6.32
C PRO A 558 -13.42 -1.85 -7.16
N ILE A 559 -14.54 -2.31 -6.59
CA ILE A 559 -15.55 -3.08 -7.32
C ILE A 559 -16.39 -2.08 -8.13
N ASN A 560 -16.23 -2.09 -9.45
CA ASN A 560 -16.92 -1.16 -10.35
C ASN A 560 -18.15 -1.79 -10.98
N ALA A 561 -19.15 -0.97 -11.30
CA ALA A 561 -20.37 -1.39 -11.98
C ALA A 561 -21.20 -2.44 -11.23
N PHE A 562 -21.25 -2.34 -9.90
CA PHE A 562 -22.13 -3.20 -9.10
C PHE A 562 -23.59 -2.94 -9.46
N GLU A 563 -24.36 -4.01 -9.63
CA GLU A 563 -25.77 -4.01 -10.07
C GLU A 563 -26.67 -4.92 -9.23
N GLY A 564 -26.12 -5.57 -8.19
CA GLY A 564 -26.85 -6.52 -7.33
C GLY A 564 -27.19 -5.96 -5.95
N VAL A 565 -27.58 -6.86 -5.05
CA VAL A 565 -27.70 -6.62 -3.60
C VAL A 565 -26.40 -7.01 -2.90
N PHE A 566 -25.89 -6.18 -2.00
CA PHE A 566 -24.81 -6.53 -1.07
C PHE A 566 -25.32 -6.36 0.36
N GLU A 567 -25.55 -7.46 1.04
CA GLU A 567 -26.03 -7.49 2.43
C GLU A 567 -24.87 -7.76 3.39
N GLY A 568 -24.61 -6.80 4.27
CA GLY A 568 -23.54 -6.94 5.26
C GLY A 568 -23.94 -7.79 6.46
N ASN A 569 -25.23 -8.02 6.72
CA ASN A 569 -25.75 -8.76 7.88
C ASN A 569 -25.26 -8.22 9.25
N GLY A 570 -24.76 -6.98 9.29
CA GLY A 570 -24.18 -6.34 10.46
C GLY A 570 -22.71 -6.71 10.69
N TYR A 571 -22.11 -7.52 9.81
CA TYR A 571 -20.68 -7.81 9.82
C TYR A 571 -19.86 -6.65 9.28
N THR A 572 -18.56 -6.72 9.57
CA THR A 572 -17.60 -5.67 9.27
C THR A 572 -16.54 -6.08 8.27
N ILE A 573 -16.04 -5.10 7.53
CA ILE A 573 -14.87 -5.22 6.66
C ILE A 573 -13.82 -4.26 7.20
N SER A 574 -12.70 -4.79 7.70
CA SER A 574 -11.66 -4.03 8.39
C SER A 574 -10.43 -3.78 7.50
N ASN A 575 -9.71 -2.70 7.79
CA ASN A 575 -8.38 -2.39 7.26
C ASN A 575 -8.30 -2.25 5.73
N LEU A 576 -9.37 -1.74 5.10
CA LEU A 576 -9.36 -1.39 3.68
C LEU A 576 -8.28 -0.35 3.39
N LYS A 577 -7.39 -0.62 2.43
CA LYS A 577 -6.38 0.33 1.95
C LYS A 577 -6.49 0.56 0.46
N ILE A 578 -6.69 1.80 0.04
CA ILE A 578 -6.69 2.23 -1.36
C ILE A 578 -5.81 3.47 -1.49
N ASP A 579 -4.82 3.47 -2.38
CA ASP A 579 -3.99 4.63 -2.70
C ASP A 579 -3.93 4.84 -4.21
N ARG A 580 -4.83 5.69 -4.71
CA ARG A 580 -5.05 5.97 -6.13
C ARG A 580 -5.31 7.47 -6.35
N PRO A 581 -4.34 8.35 -6.03
CA PRO A 581 -4.54 9.80 -5.90
C PRO A 581 -5.14 10.50 -7.12
N ASP A 582 -5.04 9.91 -8.31
CA ASP A 582 -5.51 10.48 -9.57
C ASP A 582 -6.73 9.75 -10.16
N ALA A 583 -7.19 8.68 -9.51
CA ALA A 583 -8.36 7.91 -9.98
C ALA A 583 -9.68 8.53 -9.52
N GLY A 584 -10.69 8.48 -10.39
CA GLY A 584 -12.09 8.73 -10.05
C GLY A 584 -12.77 7.49 -9.46
N GLU A 585 -13.94 7.68 -8.85
CA GLU A 585 -14.82 6.62 -8.34
C GLU A 585 -14.08 5.63 -7.41
N VAL A 586 -13.58 6.15 -6.29
CA VAL A 586 -12.70 5.39 -5.39
C VAL A 586 -13.43 5.06 -4.09
N GLY A 587 -13.54 3.77 -3.79
CA GLY A 587 -14.08 3.19 -2.56
C GLY A 587 -13.98 1.67 -2.58
N LEU A 588 -14.52 0.96 -1.58
CA LEU A 588 -14.68 -0.51 -1.64
C LEU A 588 -15.40 -0.89 -2.94
N PHE A 589 -16.52 -0.20 -3.19
CA PHE A 589 -17.19 -0.11 -4.48
C PHE A 589 -16.80 1.22 -5.13
N GLY A 590 -16.36 1.18 -6.38
CA GLY A 590 -16.01 2.42 -7.08
C GLY A 590 -17.26 3.18 -7.50
N TYR A 591 -18.17 2.50 -8.22
CA TYR A 591 -19.50 3.02 -8.45
C TYR A 591 -20.56 1.91 -8.50
N ILE A 592 -21.74 2.20 -7.96
CA ILE A 592 -22.92 1.32 -8.00
C ILE A 592 -23.98 1.91 -8.96
N ARG A 593 -24.75 1.04 -9.62
CA ARG A 593 -25.71 1.43 -10.68
C ARG A 593 -27.14 1.49 -10.17
N VAL A 594 -28.04 1.93 -11.06
CA VAL A 594 -29.48 2.00 -10.82
C VAL A 594 -30.03 0.67 -10.32
N GLY A 595 -30.72 0.71 -9.18
CA GLY A 595 -31.35 -0.45 -8.56
C GLY A 595 -30.41 -1.37 -7.77
N SER A 596 -29.13 -1.02 -7.62
CA SER A 596 -28.22 -1.72 -6.70
C SER A 596 -28.55 -1.38 -5.26
N GLU A 597 -28.32 -2.32 -4.34
CA GLU A 597 -28.54 -2.13 -2.91
C GLU A 597 -27.26 -2.51 -2.13
N ILE A 598 -26.80 -1.65 -1.24
CA ILE A 598 -25.74 -1.96 -0.25
C ILE A 598 -26.34 -1.71 1.13
N ASN A 599 -26.44 -2.78 1.92
CA ASN A 599 -27.18 -2.77 3.17
C ASN A 599 -26.29 -3.26 4.32
N ASN A 600 -26.43 -2.65 5.51
CA ASN A 600 -26.00 -3.21 6.79
C ASN A 600 -24.53 -3.66 6.88
N VAL A 601 -23.60 -2.92 6.25
CA VAL A 601 -22.15 -3.23 6.28
C VAL A 601 -21.37 -2.14 7.01
N GLY A 602 -20.44 -2.55 7.87
CA GLY A 602 -19.51 -1.65 8.56
C GLY A 602 -18.10 -1.70 8.01
N LEU A 603 -17.55 -0.58 7.56
CA LEU A 603 -16.12 -0.46 7.20
C LEU A 603 -15.31 0.06 8.40
N LEU A 604 -14.39 -0.76 8.90
CA LEU A 604 -13.54 -0.39 10.03
C LEU A 604 -12.13 -0.03 9.56
N ASN A 605 -11.58 1.08 10.07
CA ASN A 605 -10.21 1.52 9.79
C ASN A 605 -9.89 1.59 8.27
N ALA A 606 -10.80 2.16 7.48
CA ALA A 606 -10.56 2.36 6.06
C ALA A 606 -9.56 3.51 5.84
N ASN A 607 -8.56 3.31 4.98
CA ASN A 607 -7.61 4.33 4.55
C ASN A 607 -7.65 4.44 3.02
N VAL A 608 -8.37 5.46 2.54
CA VAL A 608 -8.69 5.60 1.12
C VAL A 608 -8.16 6.93 0.60
N ARG A 609 -7.34 6.89 -0.44
CA ARG A 609 -6.85 8.06 -1.16
C ARG A 609 -7.23 7.96 -2.63
N GLY A 610 -7.90 9.01 -3.13
CA GLY A 610 -8.45 9.07 -4.48
C GLY A 610 -8.43 10.48 -5.07
N GLY A 611 -8.67 10.60 -6.37
CA GLY A 611 -8.69 11.88 -7.10
C GLY A 611 -10.08 12.52 -7.16
N ASN A 612 -11.08 11.82 -7.68
CA ASN A 612 -12.46 12.34 -7.77
C ASN A 612 -13.46 11.30 -7.26
N ASN A 613 -14.60 11.75 -6.72
CA ASN A 613 -15.66 10.90 -6.17
C ASN A 613 -15.09 9.81 -5.24
N VAL A 614 -14.55 10.25 -4.11
CA VAL A 614 -13.85 9.37 -3.16
C VAL A 614 -14.71 9.15 -1.92
N GLY A 615 -15.09 7.90 -1.65
CA GLY A 615 -15.75 7.48 -0.42
C GLY A 615 -15.12 6.23 0.13
N SER A 616 -15.23 5.96 1.43
CA SER A 616 -14.68 4.70 1.96
C SER A 616 -15.44 3.49 1.42
N LEU A 617 -16.78 3.57 1.37
CA LEU A 617 -17.66 2.49 0.94
C LEU A 617 -17.96 2.58 -0.55
N VAL A 618 -18.42 3.74 -1.03
CA VAL A 618 -18.79 3.95 -2.45
C VAL A 618 -18.13 5.21 -2.99
N GLY A 619 -17.44 5.13 -4.13
CA GLY A 619 -16.98 6.34 -4.83
C GLY A 619 -18.15 7.16 -5.39
N GLU A 620 -18.99 6.54 -6.23
CA GLU A 620 -20.20 7.15 -6.80
C GLU A 620 -21.45 6.25 -6.67
N ASN A 621 -22.49 6.75 -6.02
CA ASN A 621 -23.80 6.12 -5.98
C ASN A 621 -24.69 6.64 -7.13
N ASN A 622 -24.77 5.89 -8.23
CA ASN A 622 -25.51 6.29 -9.43
C ASN A 622 -26.92 5.66 -9.43
N TYR A 623 -27.82 6.25 -8.64
CA TYR A 623 -29.22 5.81 -8.45
C TYR A 623 -29.37 4.43 -7.78
N GLY A 624 -28.42 4.03 -6.94
CA GLY A 624 -28.54 2.89 -6.03
C GLY A 624 -28.98 3.32 -4.62
N THR A 625 -29.15 2.34 -3.76
CA THR A 625 -29.59 2.49 -2.37
C THR A 625 -28.47 2.05 -1.43
N ILE A 626 -28.13 2.87 -0.44
CA ILE A 626 -27.18 2.55 0.63
C ILE A 626 -27.91 2.71 1.96
N THR A 627 -28.09 1.61 2.70
CA THR A 627 -28.82 1.63 3.98
C THR A 627 -28.07 0.96 5.11
N ASP A 628 -28.31 1.44 6.33
CA ASP A 628 -27.81 0.85 7.58
C ASP A 628 -26.29 0.60 7.60
N SER A 629 -25.54 1.39 6.82
CA SER A 629 -24.12 1.15 6.55
C SER A 629 -23.26 2.25 7.15
N TYR A 630 -22.02 1.91 7.49
CA TYR A 630 -21.14 2.87 8.14
C TYR A 630 -19.66 2.70 7.85
N ALA A 631 -18.89 3.74 8.16
CA ALA A 631 -17.45 3.71 8.02
C ALA A 631 -16.70 4.44 9.14
N THR A 632 -15.47 3.97 9.41
CA THR A 632 -14.46 4.63 10.25
C THR A 632 -13.11 4.65 9.53
N GLY A 633 -12.26 5.61 9.87
CA GLY A 633 -10.90 5.70 9.32
C GLY A 633 -10.58 7.07 8.72
N PHE A 634 -9.88 7.08 7.57
CA PHE A 634 -9.37 8.27 6.91
C PHE A 634 -9.61 8.23 5.39
N VAL A 635 -10.13 9.33 4.84
CA VAL A 635 -10.28 9.54 3.40
C VAL A 635 -9.48 10.78 2.98
N ASN A 636 -8.69 10.65 1.92
CA ASN A 636 -7.95 11.73 1.29
C ASN A 636 -8.44 11.93 -0.15
N GLY A 637 -9.13 13.04 -0.40
CA GLY A 637 -9.79 13.35 -1.66
C GLY A 637 -9.05 14.36 -2.53
N GLY A 638 -9.42 14.41 -3.83
CA GLY A 638 -8.96 15.46 -4.75
C GLY A 638 -10.05 16.48 -5.09
N THR A 639 -11.19 16.09 -5.66
CA THR A 639 -12.31 17.01 -5.98
C THR A 639 -13.51 16.81 -5.05
N SER A 640 -14.26 15.71 -5.21
CA SER A 640 -15.36 15.35 -4.31
C SER A 640 -14.95 14.20 -3.39
N ALA A 641 -15.11 14.37 -2.08
CA ALA A 641 -14.80 13.35 -1.09
C ALA A 641 -15.80 13.32 0.07
N GLY A 642 -16.31 12.13 0.37
CA GLY A 642 -17.17 11.88 1.52
C GLY A 642 -16.59 10.81 2.42
N GLY A 643 -16.91 10.85 3.71
CA GLY A 643 -16.48 9.81 4.63
C GLY A 643 -17.04 8.44 4.24
N LEU A 644 -18.28 8.35 3.77
CA LEU A 644 -18.92 7.11 3.32
C LEU A 644 -19.01 7.04 1.79
N VAL A 645 -19.49 8.11 1.15
CA VAL A 645 -19.76 8.17 -0.29
C VAL A 645 -19.14 9.41 -0.93
N GLY A 646 -18.42 9.27 -2.04
CA GLY A 646 -17.87 10.43 -2.74
C GLY A 646 -18.95 11.31 -3.37
N SER A 647 -19.68 10.77 -4.34
CA SER A 647 -20.79 11.43 -5.03
C SER A 647 -22.08 10.62 -4.92
N ASN A 648 -23.20 11.26 -4.62
CA ASN A 648 -24.50 10.61 -4.45
C ASN A 648 -25.56 11.15 -5.43
N LEU A 649 -26.13 10.27 -6.24
CA LEU A 649 -27.31 10.52 -7.07
C LEU A 649 -28.50 9.61 -6.68
N GLY A 650 -28.32 8.71 -5.71
CA GLY A 650 -29.33 7.78 -5.22
C GLY A 650 -29.73 8.04 -3.77
N ASP A 651 -30.15 6.98 -3.08
CA ASP A 651 -30.67 7.05 -1.72
C ASP A 651 -29.63 6.59 -0.71
N ILE A 652 -29.41 7.40 0.33
CA ILE A 652 -28.59 7.04 1.51
C ILE A 652 -29.47 7.19 2.74
N ALA A 653 -29.70 6.10 3.47
CA ALA A 653 -30.55 6.09 4.65
C ALA A 653 -29.90 5.38 5.84
N ASN A 654 -30.22 5.82 7.05
CA ASN A 654 -29.81 5.17 8.31
C ASN A 654 -28.30 4.92 8.42
N SER A 655 -27.48 5.73 7.75
CA SER A 655 -26.06 5.46 7.53
C SER A 655 -25.20 6.53 8.19
N TYR A 656 -23.95 6.20 8.53
CA TYR A 656 -23.09 7.17 9.20
C TYR A 656 -21.60 7.03 8.93
N ALA A 657 -20.86 8.11 9.15
CA ALA A 657 -19.41 8.14 9.00
C ALA A 657 -18.71 8.76 10.22
N ALA A 658 -17.79 8.00 10.80
CA ALA A 658 -16.78 8.47 11.75
C ALA A 658 -15.40 8.49 11.06
N VAL A 659 -15.37 9.03 9.84
CA VAL A 659 -14.19 9.06 8.97
C VAL A 659 -13.63 10.47 8.95
N SER A 660 -12.33 10.61 9.18
CA SER A 660 -11.67 11.90 8.98
C SER A 660 -11.41 12.10 7.50
N VAL A 661 -11.88 13.21 6.93
CA VAL A 661 -11.78 13.49 5.49
C VAL A 661 -10.90 14.71 5.28
N ALA A 662 -9.88 14.59 4.43
CA ALA A 662 -8.94 15.67 4.16
C ALA A 662 -8.71 15.87 2.66
N ARG A 663 -8.45 17.13 2.29
CA ARG A 663 -8.09 17.60 0.94
C ARG A 663 -9.22 17.48 -0.09
N GLY A 664 -9.36 18.54 -0.89
CA GLY A 664 -10.31 18.61 -1.99
C GLY A 664 -11.27 19.80 -1.96
N LEU A 665 -12.18 19.83 -2.93
CA LEU A 665 -13.02 20.99 -3.25
C LEU A 665 -14.47 20.88 -2.79
N PHE A 666 -15.04 19.68 -2.69
CA PHE A 666 -16.38 19.42 -2.15
C PHE A 666 -16.20 18.28 -1.13
N ILE A 667 -16.13 18.62 0.15
CA ILE A 667 -15.82 17.63 1.19
C ILE A 667 -16.95 17.55 2.20
N GLY A 668 -17.50 16.36 2.36
CA GLY A 668 -18.48 16.05 3.40
C GLY A 668 -17.99 14.99 4.36
N GLY A 669 -18.39 15.07 5.63
CA GLY A 669 -18.12 13.99 6.58
C GLY A 669 -18.84 12.69 6.22
N LEU A 670 -19.99 12.74 5.53
CA LEU A 670 -20.70 11.58 4.99
C LEU A 670 -20.60 11.52 3.46
N VAL A 671 -20.96 12.61 2.78
CA VAL A 671 -21.05 12.68 1.30
C VAL A 671 -20.34 13.92 0.75
N GLY A 672 -19.46 13.77 -0.23
CA GLY A 672 -18.80 14.93 -0.86
C GLY A 672 -19.76 15.82 -1.65
N ASP A 673 -20.36 15.24 -2.69
CA ASP A 673 -21.29 15.91 -3.61
C ASP A 673 -22.63 15.16 -3.65
N ASN A 674 -23.73 15.83 -3.31
CA ASN A 674 -25.06 15.24 -3.23
C ASN A 674 -26.02 15.82 -4.28
N SER A 675 -26.67 14.94 -5.02
CA SER A 675 -27.81 15.19 -5.92
C SER A 675 -28.96 14.18 -5.70
N GLY A 676 -28.85 13.32 -4.69
CA GLY A 676 -29.87 12.34 -4.29
C GLY A 676 -30.46 12.63 -2.91
N ASP A 677 -31.09 11.62 -2.31
CA ASP A 677 -31.73 11.73 -1.00
C ASP A 677 -30.82 11.17 0.11
N ILE A 678 -30.58 11.98 1.14
CA ILE A 678 -29.89 11.58 2.37
C ILE A 678 -30.88 11.70 3.52
N ALA A 679 -31.18 10.59 4.20
CA ALA A 679 -32.13 10.53 5.30
C ALA A 679 -31.56 9.82 6.52
N ASN A 680 -31.93 10.27 7.73
CA ASN A 680 -31.60 9.57 8.99
C ASN A 680 -30.11 9.24 9.12
N SER A 681 -29.24 10.14 8.67
CA SER A 681 -27.82 9.85 8.54
C SER A 681 -26.97 10.90 9.26
N TYR A 682 -25.76 10.53 9.64
CA TYR A 682 -24.91 11.46 10.40
C TYR A 682 -23.42 11.29 10.17
N ALA A 683 -22.66 12.33 10.49
CA ALA A 683 -21.20 12.30 10.43
C ALA A 683 -20.56 12.98 11.64
N ILE A 684 -19.50 12.36 12.15
CA ILE A 684 -18.80 12.80 13.37
C ILE A 684 -17.28 12.92 13.20
N GLY A 685 -16.74 12.51 12.05
CA GLY A 685 -15.31 12.64 11.76
C GLY A 685 -14.89 14.08 11.45
N THR A 686 -13.59 14.38 11.57
CA THR A 686 -13.07 15.71 11.24
C THR A 686 -12.98 15.89 9.73
N VAL A 687 -13.41 17.05 9.22
CA VAL A 687 -13.41 17.37 7.79
C VAL A 687 -12.51 18.58 7.54
N ALA A 688 -11.56 18.47 6.61
CA ALA A 688 -10.61 19.53 6.29
C ALA A 688 -10.38 19.69 4.76
N GLY A 689 -10.59 20.88 4.19
CA GLY A 689 -10.36 21.11 2.75
C GLY A 689 -10.38 22.56 2.30
N ASP A 690 -10.43 22.77 0.97
CA ASP A 690 -10.18 24.09 0.38
C ASP A 690 -11.48 24.90 0.18
N SER A 691 -12.54 24.26 -0.32
CA SER A 691 -13.81 24.91 -0.69
C SER A 691 -15.00 24.01 -0.38
N ASP A 692 -16.20 24.59 -0.26
CA ASP A 692 -17.48 23.90 -0.03
C ASP A 692 -17.34 22.67 0.91
N ILE A 693 -16.98 22.96 2.16
CA ILE A 693 -16.72 21.96 3.18
C ILE A 693 -17.93 21.89 4.13
N GLY A 694 -18.50 20.70 4.30
CA GLY A 694 -19.56 20.45 5.26
C GLY A 694 -19.26 19.27 6.18
N GLY A 695 -19.69 19.36 7.43
CA GLY A 695 -19.52 18.25 8.37
C GLY A 695 -20.34 17.01 8.01
N LEU A 696 -21.45 17.15 7.26
CA LEU A 696 -22.20 16.04 6.67
C LEU A 696 -22.03 15.97 5.15
N VAL A 697 -22.32 17.07 4.45
CA VAL A 697 -22.30 17.15 2.98
C VAL A 697 -21.44 18.32 2.51
N GLY A 698 -20.55 18.12 1.54
CA GLY A 698 -19.75 19.23 1.00
C GLY A 698 -20.59 20.19 0.16
N ARG A 699 -21.26 19.64 -0.86
CA ARG A 699 -22.21 20.36 -1.71
C ARG A 699 -23.52 19.59 -1.86
N ASN A 700 -24.64 20.26 -1.62
CA ASN A 700 -25.97 19.75 -1.91
C ASN A 700 -26.58 20.50 -3.11
N ASN A 701 -26.75 19.84 -4.26
CA ASN A 701 -27.23 20.46 -5.50
C ASN A 701 -28.76 20.63 -5.54
N ASP A 702 -29.27 21.33 -6.55
CA ASP A 702 -30.70 21.71 -6.72
C ASP A 702 -31.73 20.58 -6.54
N VAL A 703 -31.35 19.34 -6.84
CA VAL A 703 -32.21 18.15 -6.73
C VAL A 703 -31.92 17.30 -5.49
N GLY A 704 -30.86 17.62 -4.74
CA GLY A 704 -30.47 16.90 -3.54
C GLY A 704 -31.32 17.25 -2.33
N SER A 705 -31.53 16.27 -1.45
CA SER A 705 -32.28 16.41 -0.22
C SER A 705 -31.48 15.88 0.97
N ILE A 706 -31.49 16.63 2.07
CA ILE A 706 -30.93 16.20 3.37
C ILE A 706 -32.06 16.28 4.39
N ALA A 707 -32.44 15.15 4.97
CA ALA A 707 -33.54 15.05 5.91
C ALA A 707 -33.13 14.29 7.19
N ASN A 708 -33.64 14.74 8.34
CA ASN A 708 -33.47 14.03 9.62
C ASN A 708 -32.01 13.63 9.88
N SER A 709 -31.06 14.54 9.64
CA SER A 709 -29.63 14.20 9.65
C SER A 709 -28.85 15.17 10.53
N TYR A 710 -27.66 14.77 10.96
CA TYR A 710 -26.85 15.66 11.79
C TYR A 710 -25.33 15.55 11.59
N ALA A 711 -24.64 16.63 11.92
CA ALA A 711 -23.18 16.69 11.92
C ALA A 711 -22.63 17.10 13.29
N ASN A 712 -21.62 16.37 13.76
CA ASN A 712 -20.89 16.64 15.01
C ASN A 712 -19.36 16.69 14.80
N GLY A 713 -18.90 16.55 13.56
CA GLY A 713 -17.48 16.64 13.22
C GLY A 713 -16.93 18.06 13.32
N THR A 714 -15.63 18.19 13.62
CA THR A 714 -14.91 19.46 13.43
C THR A 714 -14.76 19.73 11.94
N VAL A 715 -15.04 20.96 11.51
CA VAL A 715 -14.98 21.36 10.09
C VAL A 715 -13.96 22.49 9.92
N LEU A 716 -12.94 22.25 9.09
CA LEU A 716 -11.84 23.18 8.82
C LEU A 716 -11.80 23.50 7.32
N GLY A 717 -11.88 24.77 6.93
CA GLY A 717 -11.78 25.10 5.50
C GLY A 717 -11.43 26.53 5.16
N GLU A 718 -10.98 26.77 3.92
CA GLU A 718 -10.42 28.08 3.52
C GLU A 718 -11.45 29.08 3.00
N THR A 719 -12.53 28.63 2.35
CA THR A 719 -13.48 29.50 1.62
C THR A 719 -14.93 29.41 2.09
N THR A 720 -15.70 28.41 1.64
CA THR A 720 -17.10 28.16 2.05
C THR A 720 -17.16 26.97 2.98
N VAL A 721 -17.65 27.18 4.21
CA VAL A 721 -17.65 26.15 5.25
C VAL A 721 -18.96 26.19 6.04
N GLY A 722 -19.62 25.05 6.19
CA GLY A 722 -20.79 24.88 7.05
C GLY A 722 -20.65 23.66 7.96
N VAL A 723 -21.21 23.69 9.16
CA VAL A 723 -21.10 22.52 10.05
C VAL A 723 -21.92 21.33 9.52
N LEU A 724 -23.08 21.55 8.91
CA LEU A 724 -23.87 20.49 8.28
C LEU A 724 -23.55 20.39 6.79
N ASP A 725 -23.72 21.48 6.04
CA ASP A 725 -23.56 21.52 4.59
C ASP A 725 -22.70 22.70 4.14
N GLY A 726 -21.73 22.47 3.25
CA GLY A 726 -20.86 23.53 2.78
C GLY A 726 -21.62 24.51 1.89
N ASN A 727 -22.20 24.01 0.80
CA ASN A 727 -22.93 24.80 -0.19
C ASN A 727 -24.26 24.15 -0.57
N ASN A 728 -25.36 24.75 -0.12
CA ASN A 728 -26.71 24.26 -0.35
C ASN A 728 -27.41 24.97 -1.51
N SER A 729 -27.82 24.22 -2.52
CA SER A 729 -28.81 24.63 -3.52
C SER A 729 -30.07 23.74 -3.51
N GLY A 730 -30.04 22.63 -2.77
CA GLY A 730 -31.16 21.70 -2.60
C GLY A 730 -32.02 21.97 -1.36
N ASN A 731 -32.65 20.92 -0.83
CA ASN A 731 -33.52 20.98 0.34
C ASN A 731 -32.83 20.41 1.59
N ILE A 732 -32.91 21.13 2.71
CA ILE A 732 -32.49 20.64 4.04
C ILE A 732 -33.68 20.72 4.99
N ALA A 733 -34.04 19.60 5.61
CA ALA A 733 -35.16 19.50 6.53
C ALA A 733 -34.82 18.74 7.80
N ASN A 734 -35.38 19.19 8.93
CA ASN A 734 -35.35 18.48 10.21
C ASN A 734 -33.94 18.01 10.65
N SER A 735 -32.92 18.81 10.38
CA SER A 735 -31.52 18.43 10.55
C SER A 735 -30.79 19.37 11.49
N TYR A 736 -29.66 18.94 12.07
CA TYR A 736 -28.92 19.82 12.96
C TYR A 736 -27.40 19.69 12.94
N ALA A 737 -26.72 20.73 13.40
CA ALA A 737 -25.27 20.85 13.47
C ALA A 737 -24.79 21.21 14.88
N ILE A 738 -23.83 20.44 15.40
CA ILE A 738 -23.21 20.65 16.74
C ILE A 738 -21.68 20.58 16.72
N GLY A 739 -21.07 20.48 15.54
CA GLY A 739 -19.61 20.49 15.37
C GLY A 739 -19.00 21.89 15.43
N PHE A 740 -17.73 21.95 15.85
CA PHE A 740 -16.91 23.16 15.76
C PHE A 740 -16.56 23.49 14.30
N VAL A 741 -16.49 24.77 13.95
CA VAL A 741 -16.06 25.22 12.62
C VAL A 741 -14.99 26.31 12.71
N ASP A 742 -13.90 26.10 11.98
CA ASP A 742 -12.83 27.09 11.80
C ASP A 742 -12.48 27.29 10.32
N GLY A 743 -12.18 28.54 9.98
CA GLY A 743 -11.81 28.95 8.63
C GLY A 743 -12.99 29.28 7.69
N GLY A 744 -12.67 30.02 6.62
CA GLY A 744 -13.59 30.41 5.56
C GLY A 744 -13.88 31.91 5.45
N THR A 745 -13.94 32.44 4.23
CA THR A 745 -14.62 33.72 3.93
C THR A 745 -16.12 33.67 4.25
N ASN A 746 -16.75 32.49 4.09
CA ASN A 746 -18.17 32.23 4.32
C ASN A 746 -18.31 31.01 5.26
N ALA A 747 -18.13 31.25 6.57
CA ALA A 747 -18.27 30.23 7.60
C ALA A 747 -19.63 30.33 8.29
N GLY A 748 -20.47 29.31 8.16
CA GLY A 748 -21.81 29.27 8.72
C GLY A 748 -22.00 28.18 9.76
N GLY A 749 -22.80 28.47 10.79
CA GLY A 749 -23.08 27.51 11.87
C GLY A 749 -23.89 26.28 11.43
N LEU A 750 -24.75 26.39 10.41
CA LEU A 750 -25.40 25.23 9.77
C LEU A 750 -24.89 25.03 8.35
N VAL A 751 -24.96 26.09 7.53
CA VAL A 751 -24.59 26.07 6.12
C VAL A 751 -23.68 27.24 5.76
N GLY A 752 -22.66 26.99 4.94
CA GLY A 752 -21.69 28.02 4.53
C GLY A 752 -22.26 28.99 3.48
N SER A 753 -22.94 28.46 2.48
CA SER A 753 -23.64 29.22 1.41
C SER A 753 -24.98 28.55 1.11
N ASN A 754 -26.02 29.33 0.87
CA ASN A 754 -27.37 28.82 0.61
C ASN A 754 -28.11 29.57 -0.50
N SER A 755 -28.49 28.83 -1.55
CA SER A 755 -29.50 29.20 -2.56
C SER A 755 -30.73 28.30 -2.56
N GLY A 756 -30.74 27.25 -1.73
CA GLY A 756 -31.84 26.29 -1.59
C GLY A 756 -32.81 26.57 -0.45
N ASP A 757 -33.69 25.61 -0.19
CA ASP A 757 -34.70 25.65 0.87
C ASP A 757 -34.20 24.97 2.14
N ILE A 758 -34.38 25.63 3.29
CA ILE A 758 -34.02 25.07 4.60
C ILE A 758 -35.22 25.20 5.55
N ALA A 759 -35.67 24.07 6.10
CA ALA A 759 -36.81 24.00 7.00
C ALA A 759 -36.46 23.27 8.31
N ASN A 760 -36.94 23.79 9.45
CA ASN A 760 -36.87 23.13 10.76
C ASN A 760 -35.49 22.57 11.13
N SER A 761 -34.44 23.28 10.72
CA SER A 761 -33.05 22.82 10.86
C SER A 761 -32.22 23.83 11.64
N TYR A 762 -31.35 23.33 12.50
CA TYR A 762 -30.78 24.10 13.61
C TYR A 762 -29.27 23.92 13.75
N TRP A 763 -28.58 24.94 14.24
CA TRP A 763 -27.20 24.77 14.70
C TRP A 763 -27.02 25.28 16.12
N ASP A 764 -26.05 24.69 16.82
CA ASP A 764 -25.63 25.12 18.14
C ASP A 764 -24.61 26.26 18.04
N LYS A 765 -24.98 27.44 18.54
CA LYS A 765 -24.11 28.63 18.47
C LYS A 765 -22.90 28.54 19.39
N GLU A 766 -23.00 27.84 20.51
CA GLU A 766 -21.89 27.68 21.44
C GLU A 766 -20.92 26.61 20.93
N ALA A 767 -21.41 25.47 20.46
CA ALA A 767 -20.57 24.38 19.97
C ALA A 767 -19.85 24.73 18.65
N SER A 768 -20.55 25.41 17.74
CA SER A 768 -19.95 25.86 16.47
C SER A 768 -19.07 27.12 16.62
N GLU A 769 -19.17 27.82 17.75
CA GLU A 769 -18.62 29.17 17.92
C GLU A 769 -19.04 30.17 16.82
N ARG A 770 -20.23 29.99 16.22
CA ARG A 770 -20.77 30.87 15.17
C ARG A 770 -22.09 31.50 15.59
N ALA A 771 -22.15 32.82 15.48
CA ALA A 771 -23.39 33.58 15.68
C ALA A 771 -24.34 33.56 14.47
N THR A 772 -23.85 33.23 13.28
CA THR A 772 -24.58 33.33 12.00
C THR A 772 -24.38 32.10 11.11
N SER A 773 -25.29 31.92 10.15
CA SER A 773 -25.30 30.90 9.11
C SER A 773 -26.04 31.48 7.90
N ASP A 774 -25.75 31.03 6.67
CA ASP A 774 -26.45 31.53 5.46
C ASP A 774 -27.88 30.96 5.34
N GLY A 775 -28.24 30.03 6.23
CA GLY A 775 -29.60 29.55 6.45
C GLY A 775 -29.73 28.68 7.70
N GLY A 776 -30.98 28.27 8.01
CA GLY A 776 -31.34 27.57 9.24
C GLY A 776 -31.58 28.51 10.43
N ILE A 777 -31.74 27.95 11.63
CA ILE A 777 -32.01 28.69 12.87
C ILE A 777 -30.96 28.38 13.96
N GLY A 778 -30.28 29.41 14.46
CA GLY A 778 -29.24 29.26 15.47
C GLY A 778 -29.78 29.25 16.89
N GLU A 779 -29.61 28.12 17.57
CA GLU A 779 -30.08 27.90 18.94
C GLU A 779 -28.92 27.76 19.92
N THR A 780 -29.24 27.90 21.20
CA THR A 780 -28.26 27.62 22.26
C THR A 780 -28.20 26.12 22.54
N THR A 781 -27.08 25.59 23.03
CA THR A 781 -26.94 24.20 23.51
C THR A 781 -28.12 23.73 24.35
N VAL A 782 -28.53 24.54 25.34
CA VAL A 782 -29.65 24.19 26.22
C VAL A 782 -30.94 24.01 25.42
N ASN A 783 -31.25 24.93 24.50
CA ASN A 783 -32.47 24.85 23.69
C ASN A 783 -32.49 23.63 22.76
N LEU A 784 -31.35 23.20 22.23
CA LEU A 784 -31.24 21.98 21.42
C LEU A 784 -31.31 20.70 22.26
N GLN A 785 -30.95 20.75 23.54
CA GLN A 785 -31.02 19.60 24.45
C GLN A 785 -32.37 19.49 25.20
N THR A 786 -33.19 20.55 25.22
CA THR A 786 -34.44 20.60 26.00
C THR A 786 -35.62 21.06 25.17
N PRO A 787 -35.93 20.31 24.10
CA PRO A 787 -37.05 19.38 24.25
C PRO A 787 -36.63 17.91 24.23
N THR A 788 -37.03 17.14 25.26
CA THR A 788 -36.80 15.68 25.35
C THR A 788 -37.91 14.85 24.69
N THR A 789 -38.73 15.48 23.82
CA THR A 789 -39.78 14.89 22.99
C THR A 789 -39.99 15.78 21.77
N ALA A 790 -40.68 15.31 20.72
CA ALA A 790 -41.07 16.08 19.52
C ALA A 790 -42.02 17.28 19.82
N THR A 791 -41.49 18.31 20.45
CA THR A 791 -42.20 19.52 20.88
C THR A 791 -41.30 20.74 20.77
N GLY A 792 -41.84 21.95 20.91
CA GLY A 792 -41.05 23.18 20.83
C GLY A 792 -40.41 23.33 19.45
N ILE A 793 -39.08 23.49 19.42
CA ILE A 793 -38.32 23.58 18.16
C ILE A 793 -38.34 22.26 17.37
N TYR A 794 -38.64 21.14 18.01
CA TYR A 794 -38.73 19.82 17.37
C TYR A 794 -40.17 19.39 17.04
N SER A 795 -41.14 20.32 17.01
CA SER A 795 -42.55 19.96 16.76
C SER A 795 -42.82 19.35 15.37
N GLU A 796 -41.92 19.60 14.42
CA GLU A 796 -41.99 19.06 13.05
C GLU A 796 -41.10 17.83 12.85
N TRP A 797 -40.40 17.38 13.90
CA TRP A 797 -39.58 16.17 13.89
C TRP A 797 -40.40 14.98 14.38
N SER A 798 -40.06 13.76 13.93
CA SER A 798 -40.77 12.53 14.33
C SER A 798 -40.00 11.77 15.42
N ASP A 799 -40.72 11.29 16.44
CA ASP A 799 -40.20 10.34 17.45
C ASP A 799 -39.84 8.97 16.83
N ASP A 800 -40.29 8.69 15.60
CA ASP A 800 -39.91 7.49 14.85
C ASP A 800 -38.42 7.54 14.42
N ASN A 801 -37.92 8.72 14.04
CA ASN A 801 -36.53 8.91 13.60
C ASN A 801 -35.62 9.28 14.77
N TRP A 802 -36.12 10.06 15.72
CA TRP A 802 -35.32 10.71 16.75
C TRP A 802 -35.62 10.16 18.14
N ASP A 803 -34.56 9.88 18.90
CA ASP A 803 -34.58 9.80 20.35
C ASP A 803 -34.15 11.15 20.91
N PHE A 804 -35.09 11.89 21.49
CA PHE A 804 -34.85 13.21 22.07
C PHE A 804 -34.13 13.15 23.43
N GLY A 805 -33.83 11.96 23.95
CA GLY A 805 -32.95 11.78 25.10
C GLY A 805 -33.43 12.46 26.38
N SER A 806 -32.46 12.96 27.15
CA SER A 806 -32.70 13.67 28.42
C SER A 806 -32.22 15.12 28.37
N ALA A 807 -32.56 15.91 29.40
CA ALA A 807 -32.23 17.33 29.50
C ALA A 807 -30.73 17.56 29.76
N SER A 808 -29.92 17.28 28.73
CA SER A 808 -28.47 17.47 28.60
C SER A 808 -27.91 16.72 27.38
N GLN A 809 -28.77 16.08 26.57
CA GLN A 809 -28.38 15.29 25.41
C GLN A 809 -29.04 15.88 24.17
N TYR A 810 -28.30 15.92 23.06
CA TYR A 810 -28.89 16.24 21.76
C TYR A 810 -29.72 15.04 21.27
N PRO A 811 -30.73 15.27 20.42
CA PRO A 811 -31.48 14.19 19.80
C PRO A 811 -30.56 13.29 18.97
N ILE A 812 -30.69 11.98 19.13
CA ILE A 812 -29.90 10.98 18.41
C ILE A 812 -30.81 10.10 17.55
N LEU A 813 -30.28 9.62 16.43
CA LEU A 813 -31.08 8.87 15.47
C LEU A 813 -31.30 7.41 15.90
N LYS A 814 -32.47 6.87 15.56
CA LYS A 814 -32.84 5.47 15.72
C LYS A 814 -33.14 4.83 14.36
N ASP A 815 -32.94 3.51 14.31
CA ASP A 815 -33.46 2.65 13.26
C ASP A 815 -34.99 2.45 13.39
N GLU A 816 -35.60 1.84 12.38
CA GLU A 816 -37.04 1.53 12.33
C GLU A 816 -37.52 0.62 13.46
N ASN A 817 -36.60 -0.09 14.11
CA ASN A 817 -36.87 -0.97 15.26
C ASN A 817 -36.72 -0.24 16.60
N GLY A 818 -36.40 1.05 16.57
CA GLY A 818 -36.21 1.90 17.75
C GLY A 818 -34.83 1.75 18.42
N ASN A 819 -33.87 1.05 17.80
CA ASN A 819 -32.50 0.98 18.30
C ASN A 819 -31.70 2.18 17.82
N LEU A 820 -30.73 2.62 18.62
CA LEU A 820 -29.83 3.72 18.23
C LEU A 820 -28.92 3.31 17.06
N LEU A 821 -28.73 4.20 16.08
CA LEU A 821 -27.92 3.94 14.87
C LEU A 821 -26.40 3.88 15.11
N SER A 822 -25.90 4.23 16.30
CA SER A 822 -24.46 4.13 16.62
C SER A 822 -24.14 2.78 17.28
N PRO A 823 -23.25 1.94 16.72
CA PRO A 823 -22.76 0.71 17.33
C PRO A 823 -22.11 0.96 18.69
N ALA A 824 -21.39 2.08 18.88
CA ALA A 824 -20.84 2.44 20.19
C ALA A 824 -21.93 2.71 21.24
N LEU A 825 -23.08 3.27 20.81
CA LEU A 825 -24.26 3.48 21.66
C LEU A 825 -25.14 2.23 21.83
N ARG A 826 -25.03 1.24 20.91
CA ARG A 826 -25.84 0.02 20.89
C ARG A 826 -25.16 -1.18 21.54
N TYR A 827 -23.88 -1.41 21.23
CA TYR A 827 -23.08 -2.58 21.63
C TYR A 827 -21.89 -2.22 22.55
N GLY A 828 -21.59 -0.93 22.70
CA GLY A 828 -20.47 -0.44 23.48
C GLY A 828 -20.77 -0.18 24.96
N LEU A 829 -20.01 0.75 25.54
CA LEU A 829 -20.19 1.24 26.90
C LEU A 829 -21.30 2.30 26.96
N ASN A 830 -22.16 2.23 27.98
CA ASN A 830 -23.01 3.36 28.37
C ASN A 830 -22.44 4.15 29.55
N ARG A 831 -21.36 3.65 30.17
CA ARG A 831 -20.63 4.33 31.23
C ARG A 831 -19.21 3.79 31.35
N LEU A 832 -18.25 4.67 31.58
CA LEU A 832 -16.89 4.34 32.01
C LEU A 832 -16.53 5.19 33.23
N ARG A 833 -15.89 4.59 34.24
CA ARG A 833 -15.43 5.29 35.45
C ARG A 833 -14.05 4.80 35.86
N LEU A 834 -13.27 5.71 36.43
CA LEU A 834 -12.06 5.40 37.19
C LEU A 834 -12.43 5.25 38.68
N THR A 835 -11.75 4.37 39.40
CA THR A 835 -11.86 4.31 40.88
C THR A 835 -11.15 5.47 41.55
N GLU A 836 -10.09 5.99 40.93
CA GLU A 836 -9.35 7.19 41.31
C GLU A 836 -9.03 8.00 40.04
N GLY A 837 -9.38 9.29 40.03
CA GLY A 837 -9.23 10.20 38.88
C GLY A 837 -10.53 10.52 38.14
N ASP A 838 -10.41 11.40 37.15
CA ASP A 838 -11.52 11.90 36.33
C ASP A 838 -11.28 11.63 34.83
N LEU A 839 -12.38 11.53 34.07
CA LEU A 839 -12.37 11.40 32.62
C LEU A 839 -12.64 12.77 31.96
N SER A 840 -11.97 13.02 30.85
CA SER A 840 -12.15 14.20 30.00
C SER A 840 -12.24 13.78 28.52
N PRO A 841 -13.36 14.05 27.83
CA PRO A 841 -14.62 14.55 28.39
C PRO A 841 -15.25 13.53 29.37
N ASP A 842 -16.27 13.98 30.12
CA ASP A 842 -17.16 13.05 30.82
C ASP A 842 -17.68 12.00 29.82
N PHE A 843 -17.87 10.76 30.30
CA PHE A 843 -18.22 9.66 29.41
C PHE A 843 -19.46 9.97 28.56
N ALA A 844 -19.31 9.89 27.24
CA ALA A 844 -20.37 10.05 26.26
C ALA A 844 -20.27 8.90 25.26
N GLY A 845 -21.33 8.10 25.13
CA GLY A 845 -21.27 6.82 24.43
C GLY A 845 -20.79 6.78 22.95
N PRO A 846 -20.81 7.86 22.14
CA PRO A 846 -20.18 7.85 20.82
C PRO A 846 -18.67 8.16 20.82
N VAL A 847 -18.11 8.64 21.94
CA VAL A 847 -16.68 8.94 22.06
C VAL A 847 -15.92 7.65 22.35
N LEU A 848 -14.96 7.31 21.48
CA LEU A 848 -14.11 6.11 21.60
C LEU A 848 -12.76 6.41 22.25
N ASN A 849 -12.32 7.67 22.27
CA ASN A 849 -11.04 8.08 22.82
C ASN A 849 -11.26 9.01 24.01
N TYR A 850 -10.69 8.65 25.16
CA TYR A 850 -10.80 9.42 26.39
C TYR A 850 -9.43 9.78 26.92
N VAL A 851 -9.32 10.94 27.56
CA VAL A 851 -8.17 11.29 28.37
C VAL A 851 -8.60 11.18 29.84
N GLY A 852 -7.77 10.53 30.65
CA GLY A 852 -7.98 10.42 32.09
C GLY A 852 -6.88 11.16 32.85
N THR A 853 -7.22 11.73 33.99
CA THR A 853 -6.22 12.28 34.91
C THR A 853 -6.37 11.62 36.27
N VAL A 854 -5.29 11.06 36.80
CA VAL A 854 -5.24 10.49 38.15
C VAL A 854 -4.25 11.29 38.99
N VAL A 855 -4.74 11.87 40.09
CA VAL A 855 -3.94 12.64 41.03
C VAL A 855 -3.92 11.90 42.37
N GLY A 856 -2.75 11.47 42.82
CA GLY A 856 -2.67 10.68 44.05
C GLY A 856 -1.24 10.33 44.46
N ILE A 857 -1.06 9.85 45.69
CA ILE A 857 0.25 9.37 46.19
C ILE A 857 0.59 7.95 45.71
N ARG A 858 -0.38 7.24 45.13
CA ARG A 858 -0.21 5.94 44.47
C ARG A 858 -0.44 6.13 42.99
N ASN A 859 0.43 5.57 42.16
CA ASN A 859 0.34 5.60 40.71
C ASN A 859 -0.54 4.44 40.19
N MET A 860 -1.73 4.26 40.75
CA MET A 860 -2.57 3.11 40.42
C MET A 860 -4.04 3.53 40.34
N THR A 861 -4.80 2.92 39.44
CA THR A 861 -6.26 3.10 39.32
C THR A 861 -6.93 1.81 38.83
N GLN A 862 -8.26 1.74 38.86
CA GLN A 862 -9.04 0.64 38.28
C GLN A 862 -10.17 1.22 37.43
N LEU A 863 -10.63 0.44 36.46
CA LEU A 863 -11.74 0.80 35.59
C LEU A 863 -13.02 0.10 36.03
N ILE A 864 -14.14 0.81 35.88
CA ILE A 864 -15.50 0.27 36.04
C ILE A 864 -16.29 0.55 34.74
N PRO A 865 -16.05 -0.23 33.68
CA PRO A 865 -16.80 -0.11 32.44
C PRO A 865 -18.20 -0.75 32.61
N THR A 866 -19.24 -0.08 32.12
CA THR A 866 -20.62 -0.60 32.05
C THR A 866 -21.04 -0.62 30.59
N ALA A 867 -21.25 -1.81 30.03
CA ALA A 867 -21.79 -2.01 28.70
C ALA A 867 -23.29 -1.74 28.66
N VAL A 868 -23.78 -1.31 27.49
CA VAL A 868 -25.21 -1.12 27.19
C VAL A 868 -25.97 -2.43 27.43
N ASN A 869 -25.46 -3.54 26.91
CA ASN A 869 -25.93 -4.88 27.23
C ASN A 869 -25.19 -5.44 28.46
N PRO A 870 -25.88 -5.76 29.57
CA PRO A 870 -25.24 -6.33 30.76
C PRO A 870 -24.57 -7.70 30.53
N ALA A 871 -24.91 -8.41 29.45
CA ALA A 871 -24.33 -9.70 29.09
C ALA A 871 -23.09 -9.61 28.18
N ALA A 872 -22.70 -8.41 27.74
CA ALA A 872 -21.52 -8.21 26.91
C ALA A 872 -20.23 -8.61 27.65
N ARG A 873 -19.25 -9.10 26.89
CA ARG A 873 -17.90 -9.41 27.39
C ARG A 873 -17.05 -8.14 27.32
N ILE A 874 -16.29 -7.82 28.36
CA ILE A 874 -15.42 -6.64 28.37
C ILE A 874 -13.98 -7.10 28.66
N ARG A 875 -13.05 -6.76 27.76
CA ARG A 875 -11.62 -7.05 27.91
C ARG A 875 -10.82 -5.76 28.06
N ILE A 876 -9.92 -5.68 29.03
CA ILE A 876 -9.10 -4.49 29.32
C ILE A 876 -7.63 -4.84 29.19
N LYS A 877 -6.90 -4.06 28.37
CA LYS A 877 -5.47 -4.22 28.13
C LYS A 877 -4.69 -2.97 28.53
N SER A 878 -3.64 -3.15 29.33
CA SER A 878 -2.71 -2.08 29.70
C SER A 878 -1.37 -2.66 30.18
N GLY A 879 -0.31 -2.52 29.37
CA GLY A 879 0.97 -3.18 29.66
C GLY A 879 0.83 -4.71 29.73
N GLU A 880 1.19 -5.31 30.85
CA GLU A 880 1.05 -6.76 31.11
C GLU A 880 -0.38 -7.18 31.53
N ILE A 881 -1.30 -6.23 31.73
CA ILE A 881 -2.69 -6.52 32.10
C ILE A 881 -3.49 -6.89 30.86
N ASP A 882 -4.25 -7.99 30.96
CA ASP A 882 -5.18 -8.46 29.94
C ASP A 882 -6.40 -9.12 30.62
N ASP A 883 -7.23 -8.30 31.24
CA ASP A 883 -8.38 -8.74 32.04
C ASP A 883 -9.60 -8.98 31.18
N GLU A 884 -10.38 -10.02 31.49
CA GLU A 884 -11.76 -10.19 30.99
C GLU A 884 -12.73 -10.09 32.17
N ILE A 885 -13.63 -9.09 32.13
CA ILE A 885 -14.57 -8.76 33.20
C ILE A 885 -16.02 -8.63 32.69
N ALA A 886 -16.97 -8.76 33.61
CA ALA A 886 -18.39 -8.53 33.33
C ALA A 886 -18.74 -7.02 33.33
N SER A 887 -19.81 -6.64 32.63
CA SER A 887 -20.35 -5.28 32.65
C SER A 887 -20.61 -4.78 34.09
N GLY A 888 -20.03 -3.62 34.42
CA GLY A 888 -20.12 -2.98 35.74
C GLY A 888 -19.17 -3.54 36.80
N ALA A 889 -18.32 -4.52 36.48
CA ALA A 889 -17.29 -5.03 37.39
C ALA A 889 -16.07 -4.10 37.45
N VAL A 890 -15.29 -4.20 38.52
CA VAL A 890 -14.03 -3.47 38.69
C VAL A 890 -12.90 -4.30 38.08
N SER A 891 -12.03 -3.67 37.29
CA SER A 891 -10.83 -4.30 36.71
C SER A 891 -9.78 -4.67 37.77
N SER A 892 -8.73 -5.40 37.38
CA SER A 892 -7.48 -5.47 38.12
C SER A 892 -6.84 -4.07 38.23
N GLU A 893 -5.93 -3.92 39.20
CA GLU A 893 -5.25 -2.66 39.48
C GLU A 893 -4.26 -2.32 38.36
N ILE A 894 -4.46 -1.19 37.70
CA ILE A 894 -3.65 -0.70 36.59
C ILE A 894 -2.57 0.22 37.16
N THR A 895 -1.30 -0.15 36.97
CA THR A 895 -0.17 0.71 37.34
C THR A 895 0.03 1.77 36.27
N LEU A 896 -0.05 3.03 36.67
CA LEU A 896 0.11 4.19 35.82
C LEU A 896 1.59 4.57 35.72
N ASN A 897 2.00 4.90 34.51
CA ASN A 897 3.31 5.46 34.23
C ASN A 897 3.42 6.86 34.85
N THR A 898 4.53 7.13 35.53
CA THR A 898 4.76 8.38 36.26
C THR A 898 5.44 9.47 35.43
N GLU A 899 5.96 9.11 34.26
CA GLU A 899 6.74 10.01 33.39
C GLU A 899 6.09 10.19 32.00
N ASN A 900 5.17 9.29 31.61
CA ASN A 900 4.49 9.28 30.33
C ASN A 900 3.00 8.95 30.48
N ILE A 901 2.24 9.17 29.40
CA ILE A 901 0.83 8.76 29.30
C ILE A 901 0.73 7.22 29.35
N THR A 902 -0.18 6.72 30.18
CA THR A 902 -0.56 5.31 30.21
C THR A 902 -1.69 5.06 29.23
N THR A 903 -1.46 4.23 28.22
CA THR A 903 -2.50 3.84 27.25
C THR A 903 -3.21 2.58 27.71
N ILE A 904 -4.54 2.64 27.76
CA ILE A 904 -5.41 1.52 28.12
C ILE A 904 -6.41 1.30 26.99
N THR A 905 -6.56 0.04 26.57
CA THR A 905 -7.54 -0.35 25.56
C THR A 905 -8.65 -1.18 26.22
N ILE A 906 -9.91 -0.81 25.99
CA ILE A 906 -11.09 -1.51 26.49
C ILE A 906 -11.87 -2.02 25.28
N VAL A 907 -12.03 -3.33 25.16
CA VAL A 907 -12.79 -3.97 24.08
C VAL A 907 -14.07 -4.53 24.66
N VAL A 908 -15.22 -4.05 24.19
CA VAL A 908 -16.54 -4.61 24.48
C VAL A 908 -16.92 -5.53 23.34
N THR A 909 -17.28 -6.77 23.63
CA THR A 909 -17.83 -7.72 22.65
C THR A 909 -19.27 -8.05 23.03
N ASP A 910 -20.22 -7.65 22.20
CA ASP A 910 -21.63 -7.98 22.36
C ASP A 910 -22.17 -8.60 21.06
N SER A 911 -22.75 -9.79 21.17
CA SER A 911 -23.41 -10.46 20.06
C SER A 911 -22.54 -10.60 18.79
N GLY A 912 -21.23 -10.76 18.97
CA GLY A 912 -20.24 -10.85 17.88
C GLY A 912 -19.58 -9.52 17.52
N VAL A 913 -20.24 -8.40 17.77
CA VAL A 913 -19.73 -7.06 17.46
C VAL A 913 -18.73 -6.61 18.53
N THR A 914 -17.59 -6.06 18.10
CA THR A 914 -16.58 -5.49 19.01
C THR A 914 -16.56 -3.96 18.93
N THR A 915 -16.47 -3.29 20.09
CA THR A 915 -16.26 -1.84 20.20
C THR A 915 -15.05 -1.58 21.06
N GLU A 916 -14.07 -0.86 20.52
CA GLU A 916 -12.84 -0.52 21.20
C GLU A 916 -12.85 0.93 21.72
N TYR A 917 -12.48 1.10 22.98
CA TYR A 917 -12.26 2.40 23.61
C TYR A 917 -10.79 2.54 24.01
N ASN A 918 -10.17 3.64 23.64
CA ASN A 918 -8.82 3.98 24.06
C ASN A 918 -8.86 5.05 25.15
N LEU A 919 -8.16 4.81 26.25
CA LEU A 919 -8.06 5.70 27.38
C LEU A 919 -6.60 6.04 27.64
N TYR A 920 -6.29 7.34 27.58
CA TYR A 920 -4.96 7.90 27.78
C TYR A 920 -4.89 8.54 29.16
N ILE A 921 -4.27 7.88 30.12
CA ILE A 921 -4.20 8.37 31.51
C ILE A 921 -2.88 9.07 31.79
N SER A 922 -2.97 10.34 32.20
CA SER A 922 -1.85 11.06 32.81
C SER A 922 -1.93 10.91 34.33
N TYR A 923 -0.81 10.52 34.97
CA TYR A 923 -0.71 10.45 36.42
C TYR A 923 0.12 11.62 36.95
N PHE A 924 -0.43 12.33 37.94
CA PHE A 924 0.26 13.38 38.65
C PHE A 924 0.41 12.98 40.12
N ARG A 925 1.65 12.81 40.57
CA ARG A 925 1.95 12.78 41.99
C ARG A 925 1.93 14.21 42.52
N PRO A 926 1.14 14.53 43.56
CA PRO A 926 1.29 15.81 44.24
C PRO A 926 2.70 15.91 44.84
N ALA A 927 3.52 16.80 44.29
CA ALA A 927 4.54 17.49 45.06
C ALA A 927 3.78 18.71 45.64
N ILE A 928 3.80 19.02 46.93
CA ILE A 928 4.96 19.47 47.70
C ILE A 928 4.50 19.51 49.19
N GLU A 929 5.35 19.08 50.13
CA GLU A 929 5.11 19.26 51.59
C GLU A 929 5.48 20.68 52.08
N ASP A 930 6.27 21.44 51.30
CA ASP A 930 6.80 22.77 51.62
C ASP A 930 7.08 23.61 50.35
N ILE A 931 6.28 24.65 50.06
CA ILE A 931 6.33 25.45 48.81
C ILE A 931 7.24 26.71 48.88
N ASP A 932 8.01 26.83 49.96
CA ASP A 932 9.01 27.89 50.21
C ASP A 932 10.17 27.20 50.95
N GLU A 933 10.84 26.27 50.25
CA GLU A 933 11.94 25.43 50.75
C GLU A 933 13.10 26.23 51.37
N ASP A 934 13.32 27.49 50.96
CA ASP A 934 14.39 28.33 51.49
C ASP A 934 13.96 29.43 52.49
N ASP A 935 12.67 29.46 52.84
CA ASP A 935 12.02 30.37 53.80
C ASP A 935 12.20 31.87 53.48
N ASP A 936 12.41 32.25 52.20
CA ASP A 936 12.64 33.64 51.79
C ASP A 936 11.36 34.43 51.49
N GLY A 937 10.22 33.74 51.44
CA GLY A 937 8.89 34.30 51.16
C GLY A 937 8.48 34.25 49.69
N LEU A 938 9.24 33.58 48.83
CA LEU A 938 8.95 33.34 47.42
C LEU A 938 8.72 31.85 47.16
N ILE A 939 7.74 31.56 46.30
CA ILE A 939 7.37 30.17 45.97
C ILE A 939 8.29 29.62 44.91
N GLU A 940 8.90 28.45 45.15
CA GLU A 940 9.82 27.84 44.18
C GLU A 940 9.11 27.32 42.92
N ILE A 941 9.66 27.67 41.76
CA ILE A 941 9.27 27.18 40.45
C ILE A 941 10.48 26.48 39.81
N ASP A 942 10.38 25.16 39.64
CA ASP A 942 11.43 24.29 39.13
C ASP A 942 11.11 23.67 37.74
N ASP A 943 9.86 23.75 37.29
CA ASP A 943 9.41 23.25 35.99
C ASP A 943 8.42 24.20 35.25
N ALA A 944 8.12 23.86 33.99
CA ALA A 944 7.20 24.62 33.13
C ALA A 944 5.76 24.63 33.66
N ALA A 945 5.33 23.54 34.32
CA ALA A 945 3.99 23.42 34.87
C ALA A 945 3.81 24.33 36.10
N GLY A 946 4.83 24.46 36.94
CA GLY A 946 4.89 25.43 38.03
C GLY A 946 4.83 26.86 37.51
N LEU A 947 5.54 27.16 36.41
CA LEU A 947 5.47 28.46 35.76
C LEU A 947 4.06 28.75 35.22
N ASP A 948 3.39 27.75 34.63
CA ASP A 948 2.03 27.90 34.12
C ASP A 948 0.99 28.06 35.24
N ALA A 949 1.19 27.36 36.36
CA ALA A 949 0.35 27.40 37.56
C ALA A 949 0.20 28.82 38.14
N ILE A 950 1.18 29.71 37.92
CA ILE A 950 1.12 31.11 38.34
C ILE A 950 -0.15 31.81 37.83
N ARG A 951 -0.68 31.45 36.66
CA ARG A 951 -1.93 32.04 36.11
C ARG A 951 -3.14 31.83 37.02
N HIS A 952 -3.12 30.78 37.83
CA HIS A 952 -4.21 30.42 38.72
C HIS A 952 -4.09 31.06 40.11
N GLN A 953 -2.91 31.62 40.44
CA GLN A 953 -2.69 32.37 41.67
C GLN A 953 -1.73 33.57 41.44
N PRO A 954 -2.02 34.49 40.51
CA PRO A 954 -1.06 35.49 40.05
C PRO A 954 -0.66 36.56 41.10
N ASP A 955 -1.24 36.49 42.30
CA ASP A 955 -0.92 37.35 43.44
C ASP A 955 0.26 36.85 44.31
N GLY A 956 0.80 35.66 44.01
CA GLY A 956 1.95 35.10 44.71
C GLY A 956 1.70 34.73 46.17
N THR A 957 0.45 34.73 46.63
CA THR A 957 0.14 34.49 48.05
C THR A 957 0.09 33.01 48.43
N GLY A 958 0.29 32.12 47.46
CA GLY A 958 0.29 30.66 47.59
C GLY A 958 0.32 30.00 46.22
N TYR A 959 0.17 28.67 46.20
CA TYR A 959 0.32 27.86 44.99
C TYR A 959 -0.97 27.07 44.70
N ARG A 960 -1.38 27.05 43.42
CA ARG A 960 -2.49 26.24 42.88
C ARG A 960 -2.20 25.93 41.42
N ARG A 961 -2.39 24.69 40.98
CA ARG A 961 -2.16 24.31 39.57
C ARG A 961 -3.35 24.59 38.68
N THR A 962 -4.56 24.65 39.26
CA THR A 962 -5.79 25.01 38.55
C THR A 962 -6.66 25.96 39.40
N SER A 963 -7.66 26.59 38.78
CA SER A 963 -8.58 27.50 39.47
C SER A 963 -9.53 26.81 40.45
N THR A 964 -9.67 25.48 40.36
CA THR A 964 -10.55 24.66 41.19
C THR A 964 -9.85 24.02 42.38
N GLU A 965 -8.50 24.03 42.41
CA GLU A 965 -7.72 23.46 43.51
C GLU A 965 -7.71 24.34 44.78
N PRO A 966 -7.58 23.70 45.97
CA PRO A 966 -7.32 24.43 47.21
C PRO A 966 -5.98 25.15 47.16
N LYS A 967 -5.93 26.36 47.72
CA LYS A 967 -4.68 27.11 47.92
C LYS A 967 -3.74 26.34 48.83
N VAL A 968 -2.51 26.09 48.37
CA VAL A 968 -1.40 25.65 49.23
C VAL A 968 -0.62 26.88 49.68
N ALA A 969 -0.28 26.94 50.97
CA ALA A 969 0.53 28.00 51.59
C ALA A 969 1.45 27.43 52.68
N THR A 970 1.72 26.12 52.64
CA THR A 970 2.56 25.42 53.60
C THR A 970 4.02 25.70 53.25
N GLY A 971 4.81 26.22 54.19
CA GLY A 971 6.18 26.70 53.90
C GLY A 971 6.31 28.21 54.01
N CYS A 972 5.28 28.94 53.60
CA CYS A 972 5.29 30.40 53.66
C CYS A 972 5.54 30.94 55.09
N PRO A 973 6.35 32.01 55.23
CA PRO A 973 6.53 32.75 56.47
C PRO A 973 5.22 33.23 57.11
N ASP A 974 5.27 33.61 58.40
CA ASP A 974 4.08 34.06 59.16
C ASP A 974 3.32 35.25 58.53
N ASP A 975 3.96 36.02 57.64
CA ASP A 975 3.36 37.11 56.87
C ASP A 975 2.96 36.74 55.43
N GLY A 976 3.04 35.45 55.10
CA GLY A 976 2.63 34.81 53.85
C GLY A 976 3.67 34.92 52.73
N CYS A 977 3.57 34.02 51.76
CA CYS A 977 4.32 34.13 50.50
C CYS A 977 3.89 35.39 49.73
N LYS A 978 4.83 35.97 48.97
CA LYS A 978 4.64 37.28 48.30
C LYS A 978 5.05 37.28 46.83
N GLY A 979 5.38 36.13 46.27
CA GLY A 979 5.87 36.03 44.91
C GLY A 979 6.37 34.63 44.56
N TYR A 980 7.07 34.55 43.44
CA TYR A 980 7.61 33.33 42.88
C TYR A 980 9.09 33.51 42.59
N GLU A 981 9.88 32.45 42.74
CA GLU A 981 11.25 32.40 42.30
C GLU A 981 11.56 31.18 41.45
N LEU A 982 12.53 31.32 40.55
CA LEU A 982 13.01 30.20 39.74
C LEU A 982 14.20 29.58 40.43
N THR A 983 14.10 28.28 40.75
CA THR A 983 15.21 27.53 41.36
C THR A 983 16.15 26.93 40.30
N GLY A 984 15.77 27.00 39.02
CA GLY A 984 16.56 26.49 37.90
C GLY A 984 16.21 27.11 36.55
N ASN A 985 16.98 26.73 35.52
CA ASN A 985 16.65 27.08 34.14
C ASN A 985 15.49 26.20 33.67
N LEU A 986 14.44 26.81 33.12
CA LEU A 986 13.31 26.11 32.53
C LEU A 986 13.53 25.91 31.03
N ASP A 987 13.28 24.70 30.53
CA ASP A 987 13.23 24.40 29.11
C ASP A 987 11.78 24.36 28.63
N LEU A 988 11.35 25.42 27.95
CA LEU A 988 9.99 25.57 27.42
C LEU A 988 9.87 25.06 25.97
N ALA A 989 10.91 24.44 25.41
CA ALA A 989 10.91 24.01 24.00
C ALA A 989 9.90 22.88 23.68
N LYS A 990 9.26 22.30 24.70
CA LYS A 990 8.22 21.27 24.59
C LYS A 990 6.79 21.79 24.82
N GLU A 991 6.62 23.08 25.13
CA GLU A 991 5.32 23.69 25.39
C GLU A 991 4.81 24.43 24.14
N ASP A 992 3.90 23.81 23.39
CA ASP A 992 3.25 24.44 22.23
C ASP A 992 2.16 25.43 22.68
N ASN A 993 2.07 26.60 22.03
CA ASN A 993 1.02 27.61 22.25
C ASN A 993 0.95 28.28 23.65
N TRP A 994 2.12 28.59 24.25
CA TRP A 994 2.18 29.27 25.56
C TRP A 994 1.34 30.55 25.64
N LEU A 995 0.39 30.60 26.58
CA LEU A 995 -0.45 31.77 26.81
C LEU A 995 0.30 32.86 27.61
N PRO A 996 -0.09 34.14 27.57
CA PRO A 996 0.47 35.17 28.47
C PRO A 996 -0.10 35.08 29.89
N ILE A 997 0.73 35.17 30.93
CA ILE A 997 0.25 35.25 32.33
C ILE A 997 -0.37 36.63 32.51
N LYS A 998 -1.69 36.68 32.76
CA LYS A 998 -2.46 37.92 32.91
C LYS A 998 -2.65 38.23 34.38
N ASP A 999 -2.82 39.51 34.71
CA ASP A 999 -3.15 40.00 36.05
C ASP A 999 -2.13 39.64 37.15
N PHE A 1000 -0.84 39.53 36.79
CA PHE A 1000 0.28 39.38 37.74
C PHE A 1000 0.45 40.64 38.60
N ALA A 1001 0.29 40.51 39.92
CA ALA A 1001 0.08 41.62 40.85
C ALA A 1001 1.35 42.10 41.55
#